data_AF-A0A4Q4YIP0-F1
#
_entry.id   AF-A0A4Q4YIP0-F1
#
_cell.length_a   1.000
_cell.length_b   1.000
_cell.length_c   1.000
_cell.angle_alpha   90.00
_cell.angle_beta   90.00
_cell.angle_gamma   90.00
#
_symmetry.space_group_name_H-M   'P 1'
#
loop_
_entity.id
_entity.type
_entity.pdbx_description
1 polymer ?
#
loop_
_entity_poly.entity_id
_entity_poly.type
_entity_poly.pdbx_seq_one_letter_code
_entity_poly.pdbx_strand_id
1 'polypeptide(L)'
;MAQSSKQPSQRVLGSLPMAIALDKSGSTYGRTLEVEVQVVQQLCKLRLPNNKNPIHLLPWCGEALDPIQLPDNTQAMMKLTGEGSTDPSVLYTSDNCLKTLEASGVWFLLTDGEIYDSLVENFAVKIVQVGHHSKPCVIIVFGDTSRGRPAACNISVGIAVYAAVPDCLFLFHDIPTGIVRAMQAKGKFKELLPAVGNERVQPVVTKYTAWAELPRISYERLAEICLGEAVKLQRDELQLQGGAVIKLDDLLAGKTDPQTVEQIIKNDDDLKSIVLASMTRGTGKDVEAWLEAQQLPLPQRTSHPQDFSGRAQKAVDSILRAIRARTVKNALDDLRAELRSAHHDNLKRCQGLIFDETVAERQVRAWNVRVRNGINMNHLFVPSGDGYMTHNTLCNDMGFRDDYEMKLIRGRDNQDNLDPVCFPGFQRRKPVSEYKGECMLCKANSTLTLLLKSPPNAATENFPREGSYSKLAFPLAMGNFAELDLLSFFVCCDSCAFYLHKSGTNPFQETVIGALCLVCVSANQALWLEAMDQAVKGRFDISDLLTVCLAMVDKKLVENESRDAPEEDKRLFRECAQWTIRHVAQTVEMPATLSAAFEAGKEAEKTTLAKILSREHFASVGAIENVDLLLLRYPIPGFMVLLRLLSLLYVQPDQIQTLLFQRVLFHVMEQITARRMSGELQLPIDEILGLNNGGQTANTANDGNQVGKVSIPIAELVSYGLLDLDSLNTLRNQAEFGAVESQSGPAMAVFLHHLLRYGQVYPTPTGCFNALKVSTAMKKAIIAPLAIGSGLAADLISQL
;
A
#
# COMPACT_ATOMS: atom_id res chain seq x y z
N MET A 1 -27.53 32.22 45.70
CA MET A 1 -28.17 33.41 45.08
C MET A 1 -27.89 33.35 43.59
N ALA A 2 -28.87 32.92 42.79
CA ALA A 2 -28.72 32.79 41.34
C ALA A 2 -28.84 34.19 40.70
N GLN A 3 -27.75 34.68 40.11
CA GLN A 3 -27.83 35.82 39.20
C GLN A 3 -28.48 35.33 37.91
N SER A 4 -29.73 35.76 37.70
CA SER A 4 -30.46 35.64 36.44
C SER A 4 -29.61 36.26 35.31
N SER A 5 -29.01 35.43 34.47
CA SER A 5 -28.40 35.85 33.21
C SER A 5 -29.50 36.46 32.34
N LYS A 6 -29.55 37.79 32.23
CA LYS A 6 -30.41 38.48 31.27
C LYS A 6 -30.06 37.95 29.88
N GLN A 7 -31.00 37.27 29.22
CA GLN A 7 -30.86 36.96 27.80
C GLN A 7 -30.62 38.26 27.03
N PRO A 8 -29.64 38.32 26.11
CA PRO A 8 -29.39 39.50 25.30
C PRO A 8 -30.65 39.82 24.48
N SER A 9 -31.07 41.08 24.46
CA SER A 9 -32.26 41.51 23.74
C SER A 9 -32.04 41.33 22.24
N GLN A 10 -32.70 40.34 21.64
CA GLN A 10 -32.67 40.14 20.19
C GLN A 10 -33.55 41.20 19.51
N ARG A 11 -33.03 41.78 18.43
CA ARG A 11 -33.74 42.78 17.63
C ARG A 11 -33.75 42.34 16.17
N VAL A 12 -34.88 42.57 15.52
CA VAL A 12 -35.05 42.29 14.09
C VAL A 12 -34.20 43.30 13.29
N LEU A 13 -33.52 42.84 12.22
CA LEU A 13 -32.58 43.65 11.43
C LEU A 13 -33.14 45.03 11.05
N GLY A 14 -34.40 45.10 10.58
CA GLY A 14 -35.05 46.34 10.17
C GLY A 14 -35.26 47.39 11.28
N SER A 15 -35.10 47.01 12.55
CA SER A 15 -35.16 47.92 13.71
C SER A 15 -33.82 48.53 14.11
N LEU A 16 -32.72 48.06 13.50
CA LEU A 16 -31.37 48.51 13.81
C LEU A 16 -30.98 49.75 12.96
N PRO A 17 -30.07 50.61 13.45
CA PRO A 17 -29.41 51.59 12.60
C PRO A 17 -28.57 50.88 11.53
N MET A 18 -28.70 51.27 10.26
CA MET A 18 -28.02 50.62 9.14
C MET A 18 -26.99 51.54 8.50
N ALA A 19 -25.80 51.00 8.22
CA ALA A 19 -24.79 51.65 7.39
C ALA A 19 -24.55 50.82 6.12
N ILE A 20 -24.50 51.46 4.96
CA ILE A 20 -24.30 50.79 3.67
C ILE A 20 -23.04 51.37 3.04
N ALA A 21 -21.95 50.62 3.03
CA ALA A 21 -20.73 50.97 2.32
C ALA A 21 -20.89 50.59 0.85
N LEU A 22 -20.84 51.59 -0.04
CA LEU A 22 -21.04 51.43 -1.48
C LEU A 22 -19.75 51.79 -2.21
N ASP A 23 -19.18 50.80 -2.90
CA ASP A 23 -18.07 51.00 -3.82
C ASP A 23 -18.51 51.91 -4.97
N LYS A 24 -17.77 53.00 -5.19
CA LYS A 24 -17.93 53.91 -6.32
C LYS A 24 -16.61 54.06 -7.08
N SER A 25 -15.76 53.05 -7.06
CA SER A 25 -14.51 53.01 -7.82
C SER A 25 -14.74 52.93 -9.33
N GLY A 26 -13.69 53.11 -10.12
CA GLY A 26 -13.79 53.10 -11.58
C GLY A 26 -14.36 51.80 -12.17
N SER A 27 -14.18 50.65 -11.52
CA SER A 27 -14.68 49.35 -11.99
C SER A 27 -16.22 49.24 -11.91
N THR A 28 -16.84 49.99 -11.00
CA THR A 28 -18.31 50.07 -10.85
C THR A 28 -18.98 50.98 -11.89
N TYR A 29 -18.22 51.69 -12.73
CA TYR A 29 -18.75 52.71 -13.64
C TYR A 29 -19.87 52.19 -14.56
N GLY A 30 -20.93 52.99 -14.70
CA GLY A 30 -22.06 52.70 -15.57
C GLY A 30 -23.07 51.74 -14.93
N ARG A 31 -23.31 50.60 -15.58
CA ARG A 31 -24.44 49.73 -15.24
C ARG A 31 -24.33 49.09 -13.85
N THR A 32 -23.12 48.80 -13.38
CA THR A 32 -22.90 48.21 -12.05
C THR A 32 -23.39 49.16 -10.96
N LEU A 33 -22.89 50.40 -10.93
CA LEU A 33 -23.29 51.41 -9.95
C LEU A 33 -24.80 51.73 -10.04
N GLU A 34 -25.40 51.76 -11.23
CA GLU A 34 -26.86 51.91 -11.38
C GLU A 34 -27.63 50.81 -10.63
N VAL A 35 -27.18 49.56 -10.74
CA VAL A 35 -27.81 48.41 -10.08
C VAL A 35 -27.53 48.43 -8.58
N GLU A 36 -26.31 48.78 -8.16
CA GLU A 36 -25.98 48.92 -6.75
C GLU A 36 -26.86 49.97 -6.07
N VAL A 37 -27.05 51.14 -6.68
CA VAL A 37 -27.95 52.20 -6.20
C VAL A 37 -29.39 51.69 -6.09
N GLN A 38 -29.87 50.87 -7.05
CA GLN A 38 -31.18 50.23 -6.95
C GLN A 38 -31.26 49.24 -5.77
N VAL A 39 -30.20 48.49 -5.52
CA VAL A 39 -30.11 47.62 -4.34
C VAL A 39 -30.11 48.42 -3.05
N VAL A 40 -29.41 49.55 -2.97
CA VAL A 40 -29.47 50.47 -1.80
C VAL A 40 -30.92 50.88 -1.53
N GLN A 41 -31.69 51.21 -2.57
CA GLN A 41 -33.11 51.53 -2.42
C GLN A 41 -33.94 50.34 -1.91
N GLN A 42 -33.63 49.11 -2.32
CA GLN A 42 -34.28 47.90 -1.80
C GLN A 42 -33.92 47.67 -0.33
N LEU A 43 -32.65 47.83 0.05
CA LEU A 43 -32.20 47.74 1.44
C LEU A 43 -32.85 48.81 2.32
N CYS A 44 -33.10 50.00 1.78
CA CYS A 44 -33.84 51.05 2.50
C CYS A 44 -35.26 50.63 2.89
N LYS A 45 -35.91 49.76 2.10
CA LYS A 45 -37.25 49.22 2.40
C LYS A 45 -37.26 48.22 3.54
N LEU A 46 -36.10 47.69 3.96
CA LEU A 46 -35.98 46.80 5.11
C LEU A 46 -36.18 47.54 6.43
N ARG A 47 -36.04 48.88 6.45
CA ARG A 47 -36.28 49.68 7.65
C ARG A 47 -37.74 49.60 8.06
N LEU A 48 -37.99 49.15 9.29
CA LEU A 48 -39.33 49.09 9.83
C LEU A 48 -39.92 50.51 9.99
N PRO A 49 -41.24 50.71 9.81
CA PRO A 49 -41.86 52.03 9.90
C PRO A 49 -41.67 52.76 11.24
N ASN A 50 -41.45 52.01 12.32
CA ASN A 50 -41.21 52.53 13.67
C ASN A 50 -39.74 52.87 13.95
N ASN A 51 -38.81 52.49 13.07
CA ASN A 51 -37.39 52.80 13.19
C ASN A 51 -37.11 54.20 12.65
N LYS A 52 -36.86 55.15 13.56
CA LYS A 52 -36.56 56.55 13.24
C LYS A 52 -35.08 56.79 12.91
N ASN A 53 -34.22 55.78 13.01
CA ASN A 53 -32.81 55.96 12.70
C ASN A 53 -32.63 56.15 11.17
N PRO A 54 -31.85 57.15 10.74
CA PRO A 54 -31.51 57.29 9.33
C PRO A 54 -30.63 56.12 8.88
N ILE A 55 -30.79 55.73 7.61
CA ILE A 55 -29.87 54.81 6.95
C ILE A 55 -28.74 55.67 6.39
N HIS A 56 -27.49 55.31 6.67
CA HIS A 56 -26.36 56.05 6.14
C HIS A 56 -25.72 55.27 4.99
N LEU A 57 -25.66 55.89 3.83
CA LEU A 57 -24.86 55.41 2.71
C LEU A 57 -23.46 56.02 2.81
N LEU A 58 -22.43 55.18 2.68
CA LEU A 58 -21.02 55.51 2.78
C LEU A 58 -20.35 55.23 1.44
N PRO A 59 -20.33 56.18 0.49
CA PRO A 59 -19.67 55.99 -0.80
C PRO A 59 -18.15 56.00 -0.62
N TRP A 60 -17.45 55.03 -1.22
CA TRP A 60 -15.99 54.93 -1.12
C TRP A 60 -15.34 54.52 -2.44
N CYS A 61 -14.11 54.96 -2.67
CA CYS A 61 -13.21 54.50 -3.73
C CYS A 61 -11.76 54.50 -3.23
N GLY A 62 -10.88 55.35 -3.77
CA GLY A 62 -9.58 55.67 -3.19
C GLY A 62 -9.66 56.67 -2.02
N GLU A 63 -10.86 57.17 -1.75
CA GLU A 63 -11.20 58.06 -0.64
C GLU A 63 -12.65 57.78 -0.19
N ALA A 64 -13.00 58.18 1.04
CA ALA A 64 -14.37 58.08 1.55
C ALA A 64 -15.07 59.44 1.44
N LEU A 65 -16.27 59.46 0.85
CA LEU A 65 -17.13 60.65 0.86
C LEU A 65 -17.89 60.78 2.17
N ASP A 66 -18.42 61.97 2.44
CA ASP A 66 -19.26 62.19 3.62
C ASP A 66 -20.54 61.30 3.58
N PRO A 67 -20.97 60.76 4.74
CA PRO A 67 -22.15 59.91 4.83
C PRO A 67 -23.42 60.59 4.28
N ILE A 68 -24.12 59.91 3.37
CA ILE A 68 -25.39 60.36 2.81
C ILE A 68 -26.52 59.77 3.65
N GLN A 69 -27.32 60.62 4.28
CA GLN A 69 -28.51 60.22 5.05
C GLN A 69 -29.69 59.89 4.13
N LEU A 70 -30.21 58.67 4.21
CA LEU A 70 -31.34 58.19 3.44
C LEU A 70 -32.57 57.97 4.34
N PRO A 71 -33.78 58.29 3.85
CA PRO A 71 -34.12 58.69 2.46
C PRO A 71 -33.94 60.19 2.14
N ASP A 72 -33.64 61.03 3.12
CA ASP A 72 -33.72 62.49 3.01
C ASP A 72 -32.84 63.08 1.89
N ASN A 73 -31.66 62.49 1.64
CA ASN A 73 -30.71 62.94 0.61
C ASN A 73 -30.63 61.98 -0.59
N THR A 74 -31.75 61.39 -1.02
CA THR A 74 -31.80 60.48 -2.18
C THR A 74 -31.21 61.11 -3.45
N GLN A 75 -31.36 62.43 -3.65
CA GLN A 75 -30.78 63.13 -4.81
C GLN A 75 -29.24 63.10 -4.82
N ALA A 76 -28.59 63.09 -3.66
CA ALA A 76 -27.13 62.99 -3.57
C ALA A 76 -26.65 61.60 -3.97
N MET A 77 -27.36 60.55 -3.55
CA MET A 77 -27.08 59.17 -3.97
C MET A 77 -27.23 58.98 -5.49
N MET A 78 -28.27 59.54 -6.10
CA MET A 78 -28.50 59.41 -7.56
C MET A 78 -27.48 60.17 -8.42
N LYS A 79 -26.64 61.03 -7.82
CA LYS A 79 -25.57 61.76 -8.50
C LYS A 79 -24.20 61.07 -8.41
N LEU A 80 -24.11 59.93 -7.72
CA LEU A 80 -22.85 59.19 -7.61
C LEU A 80 -22.38 58.69 -8.98
N THR A 81 -21.09 58.81 -9.23
CA THR A 81 -20.41 58.31 -10.44
C THR A 81 -19.25 57.41 -10.05
N GLY A 82 -19.07 56.32 -10.80
CA GLY A 82 -17.98 55.35 -10.58
C GLY A 82 -16.65 55.93 -11.06
N GLU A 83 -15.72 56.16 -10.15
CA GLU A 83 -14.42 56.78 -10.45
C GLU A 83 -13.41 56.56 -9.31
N GLY A 84 -12.12 56.66 -9.64
CA GLY A 84 -11.02 56.51 -8.69
C GLY A 84 -10.56 55.06 -8.50
N SER A 85 -9.58 54.87 -7.62
CA SER A 85 -9.05 53.56 -7.23
C SER A 85 -9.99 52.83 -6.26
N THR A 86 -9.62 51.63 -5.82
CA THR A 86 -10.43 50.79 -4.94
C THR A 86 -9.67 50.46 -3.66
N ASP A 87 -9.88 51.25 -2.60
CA ASP A 87 -9.32 51.01 -1.27
C ASP A 87 -10.42 51.11 -0.19
N PRO A 88 -11.01 49.99 0.27
CA PRO A 88 -12.07 50.02 1.28
C PRO A 88 -11.56 50.48 2.66
N SER A 89 -10.25 50.51 2.88
CA SER A 89 -9.62 50.90 4.15
C SER A 89 -9.78 52.39 4.48
N VAL A 90 -10.20 53.20 3.50
CA VAL A 90 -10.49 54.63 3.63
C VAL A 90 -11.74 54.92 4.46
N LEU A 91 -12.66 53.95 4.55
CA LEU A 91 -13.84 54.02 5.42
C LEU A 91 -13.46 54.20 6.90
N TYR A 92 -12.27 53.72 7.29
CA TYR A 92 -11.77 53.82 8.66
C TYR A 92 -10.87 55.03 8.90
N THR A 93 -10.43 55.72 7.84
CA THR A 93 -9.63 56.94 7.96
C THR A 93 -10.48 58.21 7.96
N SER A 94 -11.73 58.13 7.47
CA SER A 94 -12.70 59.22 7.58
C SER A 94 -13.44 59.17 8.92
N ASP A 95 -13.28 60.21 9.75
CA ASP A 95 -13.93 60.33 11.05
C ASP A 95 -15.46 60.23 10.95
N ASN A 96 -16.06 60.76 9.89
CA ASN A 96 -17.50 60.75 9.68
C ASN A 96 -18.01 59.35 9.34
N CYS A 97 -17.30 58.62 8.47
CA CYS A 97 -17.62 57.24 8.13
C CYS A 97 -17.41 56.31 9.33
N LEU A 98 -16.31 56.48 10.06
CA LEU A 98 -16.00 55.69 11.23
C LEU A 98 -17.07 55.85 12.32
N LYS A 99 -17.45 57.09 12.69
CA LYS A 99 -18.53 57.34 13.66
C LYS A 99 -19.87 56.73 13.21
N THR A 100 -20.14 56.75 11.91
CA THR A 100 -21.37 56.17 11.35
C THR A 100 -21.35 54.65 11.45
N LEU A 101 -20.22 54.02 11.13
CA LEU A 101 -20.02 52.58 11.31
C LEU A 101 -20.04 52.18 12.79
N GLU A 102 -19.52 53.01 13.70
CA GLU A 102 -19.59 52.82 15.16
C GLU A 102 -21.03 52.93 15.71
N ALA A 103 -21.88 53.76 15.10
CA ALA A 103 -23.28 53.90 15.51
C ALA A 103 -24.22 52.83 14.91
N SER A 104 -23.78 52.08 13.89
CA SER A 104 -24.62 51.08 13.21
C SER A 104 -24.88 49.83 14.08
N GLY A 105 -26.05 49.21 13.93
CA GLY A 105 -26.33 47.88 14.48
C GLY A 105 -26.05 46.74 13.50
N VAL A 106 -26.02 47.06 12.21
CA VAL A 106 -25.65 46.17 11.10
C VAL A 106 -25.06 47.03 9.99
N TRP A 107 -24.12 46.48 9.23
CA TRP A 107 -23.57 47.18 8.07
C TRP A 107 -23.50 46.29 6.83
N PHE A 108 -23.59 46.93 5.67
CA PHE A 108 -23.55 46.30 4.36
C PHE A 108 -22.29 46.73 3.62
N LEU A 109 -21.62 45.80 2.95
CA LEU A 109 -20.48 46.07 2.06
C LEU A 109 -20.86 45.67 0.64
N LEU A 110 -21.01 46.66 -0.24
CA LEU A 110 -21.33 46.49 -1.66
C LEU A 110 -20.07 46.78 -2.48
N THR A 111 -19.68 45.85 -3.35
CA THR A 111 -18.51 45.95 -4.23
C THR A 111 -18.66 45.01 -5.43
N ASP A 112 -17.93 45.24 -6.51
CA ASP A 112 -17.78 44.31 -7.62
C ASP A 112 -16.65 43.27 -7.41
N GLY A 113 -15.88 43.43 -6.34
CA GLY A 113 -14.80 42.52 -5.94
C GLY A 113 -13.44 42.82 -6.59
N GLU A 114 -13.28 43.85 -7.41
CA GLU A 114 -12.01 44.19 -8.06
C GLU A 114 -11.06 44.98 -7.13
N ILE A 115 -10.43 44.28 -6.18
CA ILE A 115 -9.57 44.88 -5.15
C ILE A 115 -8.24 44.13 -5.06
N TYR A 116 -7.13 44.88 -5.01
CA TYR A 116 -5.78 44.31 -4.86
C TYR A 116 -5.59 43.64 -3.51
N ASP A 117 -4.92 42.47 -3.49
CA ASP A 117 -4.73 41.63 -2.30
C ASP A 117 -4.11 42.39 -1.11
N SER A 118 -3.12 43.25 -1.36
CA SER A 118 -2.48 44.04 -0.29
C SER A 118 -3.44 45.03 0.38
N LEU A 119 -4.45 45.53 -0.34
CA LEU A 119 -5.48 46.41 0.21
C LEU A 119 -6.53 45.61 0.98
N VAL A 120 -6.80 44.37 0.58
CA VAL A 120 -7.67 43.43 1.30
C VAL A 120 -7.10 43.10 2.68
N GLU A 121 -5.80 42.79 2.75
CA GLU A 121 -5.11 42.51 4.02
C GLU A 121 -5.14 43.74 4.95
N ASN A 122 -4.84 44.93 4.42
CA ASN A 122 -4.90 46.17 5.20
C ASN A 122 -6.32 46.45 5.72
N PHE A 123 -7.34 46.22 4.90
CA PHE A 123 -8.74 46.36 5.28
C PHE A 123 -9.14 45.37 6.40
N ALA A 124 -8.71 44.11 6.29
CA ALA A 124 -8.93 43.06 7.30
C ALA A 124 -8.35 43.46 8.66
N VAL A 125 -7.10 43.93 8.67
CA VAL A 125 -6.40 44.36 9.88
C VAL A 125 -7.11 45.56 10.52
N LYS A 126 -7.51 46.56 9.72
CA LYS A 126 -8.18 47.75 10.24
C LYS A 126 -9.54 47.43 10.85
N ILE A 127 -10.34 46.53 10.27
CA ILE A 127 -11.63 46.05 10.84
C ILE A 127 -11.48 45.58 12.30
N VAL A 128 -10.41 44.84 12.56
CA VAL A 128 -10.10 44.33 13.89
C VAL A 128 -9.64 45.46 14.81
N GLN A 129 -8.74 46.34 14.33
CA GLN A 129 -8.19 47.46 15.10
C GLN A 129 -9.23 48.46 15.60
N VAL A 130 -10.26 48.73 14.78
CA VAL A 130 -11.37 49.64 15.11
C VAL A 130 -12.55 48.92 15.78
N GLY A 131 -12.45 47.61 16.01
CA GLY A 131 -13.46 46.84 16.75
C GLY A 131 -14.75 46.52 15.96
N HIS A 132 -14.79 46.74 14.65
CA HIS A 132 -15.99 46.51 13.84
C HIS A 132 -16.28 45.05 13.52
N HIS A 133 -15.32 44.15 13.76
CA HIS A 133 -15.53 42.70 13.70
C HIS A 133 -16.59 42.19 14.71
N SER A 134 -16.99 43.00 15.69
CA SER A 134 -18.11 42.73 16.60
C SER A 134 -19.51 42.92 16.00
N LYS A 135 -19.61 43.51 14.80
CA LYS A 135 -20.89 43.94 14.23
C LYS A 135 -21.33 43.02 13.09
N PRO A 136 -22.62 42.61 13.06
CA PRO A 136 -23.15 41.84 11.95
C PRO A 136 -22.93 42.52 10.60
N CYS A 137 -22.51 41.75 9.60
CA CYS A 137 -22.17 42.26 8.27
C CYS A 137 -22.87 41.48 7.16
N VAL A 138 -23.34 42.19 6.13
CA VAL A 138 -23.83 41.59 4.88
C VAL A 138 -22.97 42.08 3.73
N ILE A 139 -22.29 41.15 3.07
CA ILE A 139 -21.39 41.42 1.95
C ILE A 139 -22.12 41.05 0.66
N ILE A 140 -22.17 41.97 -0.29
CA ILE A 140 -22.84 41.77 -1.58
C ILE A 140 -21.82 42.05 -2.68
N VAL A 141 -21.45 41.00 -3.40
CA VAL A 141 -20.57 41.11 -4.57
C VAL A 141 -21.43 41.17 -5.83
N PHE A 142 -21.26 42.21 -6.63
CA PHE A 142 -21.98 42.43 -7.88
C PHE A 142 -21.16 41.90 -9.04
N GLY A 143 -21.79 41.13 -9.93
CA GLY A 143 -21.09 40.59 -11.09
C GLY A 143 -22.01 40.02 -12.14
N ASP A 144 -21.43 39.25 -13.05
CA ASP A 144 -22.14 38.66 -14.18
C ASP A 144 -21.91 37.16 -14.22
N THR A 145 -22.97 36.39 -13.99
CA THR A 145 -22.93 34.92 -13.99
C THR A 145 -22.53 34.31 -15.33
N SER A 146 -22.58 35.06 -16.43
CA SER A 146 -22.12 34.62 -17.76
C SER A 146 -20.59 34.61 -17.90
N ARG A 147 -19.87 35.33 -17.05
CA ARG A 147 -18.40 35.46 -17.13
C ARG A 147 -17.64 34.25 -16.56
N GLY A 148 -18.33 33.30 -15.93
CA GLY A 148 -17.68 32.11 -15.40
C GLY A 148 -18.51 31.41 -14.34
N ARG A 149 -17.90 30.43 -13.68
CA ARG A 149 -18.49 29.75 -12.52
C ARG A 149 -18.32 30.60 -11.25
N PRO A 150 -19.13 30.37 -10.20
CA PRO A 150 -18.99 31.05 -8.92
C PRO A 150 -17.56 31.04 -8.33
N ALA A 151 -16.81 29.95 -8.53
CA ALA A 151 -15.43 29.84 -8.06
C ALA A 151 -14.43 30.77 -8.79
N ALA A 152 -14.82 31.40 -9.90
CA ALA A 152 -13.98 32.33 -10.65
C ALA A 152 -14.22 33.81 -10.24
N CYS A 153 -15.18 34.07 -9.34
CA CYS A 153 -15.47 35.42 -8.88
C CYS A 153 -14.40 35.89 -7.89
N ASN A 154 -13.91 37.13 -8.08
CA ASN A 154 -13.06 37.75 -7.06
C ASN A 154 -13.93 38.15 -5.86
N ILE A 155 -13.71 37.47 -4.73
CA ILE A 155 -14.47 37.66 -3.49
C ILE A 155 -13.56 38.02 -2.30
N SER A 156 -12.28 38.29 -2.55
CA SER A 156 -11.21 38.39 -1.55
C SER A 156 -11.54 39.35 -0.41
N VAL A 157 -12.06 40.54 -0.71
CA VAL A 157 -12.46 41.53 0.31
C VAL A 157 -13.56 41.04 1.23
N GLY A 158 -14.51 40.27 0.71
CA GLY A 158 -15.55 39.69 1.53
C GLY A 158 -15.03 38.57 2.44
N ILE A 159 -14.00 37.83 2.03
CA ILE A 159 -13.43 36.73 2.82
C ILE A 159 -12.87 37.25 4.14
N ALA A 160 -12.11 38.36 4.09
CA ALA A 160 -11.51 38.97 5.26
C ALA A 160 -12.54 39.38 6.31
N VAL A 161 -13.64 39.99 5.87
CA VAL A 161 -14.74 40.41 6.75
C VAL A 161 -15.48 39.19 7.30
N TYR A 162 -15.77 38.21 6.45
CA TYR A 162 -16.45 36.96 6.83
C TYR A 162 -15.65 36.13 7.83
N ALA A 163 -14.31 36.20 7.79
CA ALA A 163 -13.43 35.54 8.74
C ALA A 163 -13.56 36.10 10.16
N ALA A 164 -13.61 37.44 10.28
CA ALA A 164 -13.57 38.14 11.55
C ALA A 164 -14.95 38.34 12.21
N VAL A 165 -16.02 38.39 11.41
CA VAL A 165 -17.37 38.72 11.89
C VAL A 165 -18.17 37.44 12.23
N PRO A 166 -18.74 37.31 13.45
CA PRO A 166 -19.45 36.11 13.88
C PRO A 166 -20.81 35.92 13.18
N ASP A 167 -21.53 37.01 12.91
CA ASP A 167 -22.78 37.04 12.16
C ASP A 167 -22.51 37.71 10.79
N CYS A 168 -22.22 36.90 9.77
CA CYS A 168 -21.89 37.42 8.44
C CYS A 168 -22.66 36.69 7.34
N LEU A 169 -23.20 37.43 6.36
CA LEU A 169 -23.82 36.87 5.16
C LEU A 169 -23.06 37.29 3.92
N PHE A 170 -22.75 36.34 3.05
CA PHE A 170 -22.07 36.58 1.78
C PHE A 170 -23.02 36.29 0.62
N LEU A 171 -23.36 37.32 -0.14
CA LEU A 171 -24.27 37.28 -1.28
C LEU A 171 -23.54 37.60 -2.59
N PHE A 172 -24.00 36.98 -3.67
CA PHE A 172 -23.68 37.37 -5.03
C PHE A 172 -24.93 37.92 -5.71
N HIS A 173 -24.85 39.10 -6.31
CA HIS A 173 -25.91 39.73 -7.07
C HIS A 173 -25.58 39.70 -8.57
N ASP A 174 -26.35 38.94 -9.33
CA ASP A 174 -26.18 38.84 -10.79
C ASP A 174 -26.80 40.06 -11.49
N ILE A 175 -25.96 40.97 -11.98
CA ILE A 175 -26.35 42.25 -12.60
C ILE A 175 -27.34 42.07 -13.76
N PRO A 176 -27.14 41.12 -14.71
CA PRO A 176 -28.06 40.98 -15.85
C PRO A 176 -29.45 40.48 -15.47
N THR A 177 -29.56 39.58 -14.48
CA THR A 177 -30.84 38.93 -14.14
C THR A 177 -31.50 39.45 -12.86
N GLY A 178 -30.77 40.18 -12.02
CA GLY A 178 -31.19 40.60 -10.68
C GLY A 178 -31.33 39.45 -9.67
N ILE A 179 -30.86 38.24 -10.00
CA ILE A 179 -30.94 37.09 -9.11
C ILE A 179 -29.85 37.18 -8.03
N VAL A 180 -30.26 37.09 -6.76
CA VAL A 180 -29.34 37.08 -5.61
C VAL A 180 -29.14 35.67 -5.09
N ARG A 181 -27.89 35.29 -4.87
CA ARG A 181 -27.48 33.94 -4.44
C ARG A 181 -26.64 33.98 -3.17
N ALA A 182 -26.93 33.09 -2.23
CA ALA A 182 -26.14 32.90 -1.03
C ALA A 182 -24.87 32.13 -1.37
N MET A 183 -23.71 32.73 -1.13
CA MET A 183 -22.42 32.04 -1.24
C MET A 183 -22.03 31.37 0.07
N GLN A 184 -22.22 32.07 1.18
CA GLN A 184 -21.84 31.63 2.53
C GLN A 184 -22.69 32.37 3.58
N ALA A 185 -22.96 31.76 4.74
CA ALA A 185 -23.61 32.43 5.86
C ALA A 185 -23.08 31.95 7.22
N LYS A 186 -22.84 32.85 8.17
CA LYS A 186 -22.40 32.57 9.54
C LYS A 186 -23.41 33.08 10.56
N GLY A 187 -23.38 32.49 11.76
CA GLY A 187 -24.22 32.88 12.88
C GLY A 187 -25.71 32.89 12.52
N LYS A 188 -26.40 33.95 12.89
CA LYS A 188 -27.84 34.14 12.69
C LYS A 188 -28.28 34.17 11.22
N PHE A 189 -27.38 34.52 10.31
CA PHE A 189 -27.71 34.52 8.89
C PHE A 189 -27.86 33.11 8.29
N LYS A 190 -27.41 32.05 8.98
CA LYS A 190 -27.66 30.65 8.57
C LYS A 190 -29.15 30.30 8.49
N GLU A 191 -30.01 31.04 9.18
CA GLU A 191 -31.47 30.85 9.11
C GLU A 191 -32.04 31.06 7.70
N LEU A 192 -31.31 31.79 6.84
CA LEU A 192 -31.67 32.01 5.44
C LEU A 192 -31.37 30.80 4.54
N LEU A 193 -30.52 29.87 4.99
CA LEU A 193 -30.10 28.72 4.20
C LEU A 193 -31.15 27.60 4.21
N PRO A 194 -31.18 26.76 3.15
CA PRO A 194 -32.02 25.57 3.11
C PRO A 194 -31.75 24.64 4.30
N ALA A 195 -32.79 24.00 4.82
CA ALA A 195 -32.68 23.00 5.88
C ALA A 195 -32.82 21.59 5.31
N VAL A 196 -31.96 20.67 5.75
CA VAL A 196 -32.10 19.23 5.53
C VAL A 196 -32.18 18.56 6.90
N GLY A 197 -33.37 18.09 7.27
CA GLY A 197 -33.64 17.67 8.65
C GLY A 197 -33.55 18.85 9.62
N ASN A 198 -32.71 18.71 10.64
CA ASN A 198 -32.49 19.76 11.66
C ASN A 198 -31.27 20.67 11.36
N GLU A 199 -30.54 20.42 10.27
CA GLU A 199 -29.31 21.16 9.94
C GLU A 199 -29.52 22.11 8.76
N ARG A 200 -28.87 23.29 8.85
CA ARG A 200 -28.82 24.27 7.76
C ARG A 200 -27.64 23.94 6.86
N VAL A 201 -27.90 23.78 5.56
CA VAL A 201 -26.88 23.35 4.60
C VAL A 201 -26.12 24.55 4.05
N GLN A 202 -24.81 24.58 4.27
CA GLN A 202 -23.93 25.57 3.66
C GLN A 202 -23.76 25.29 2.16
N PRO A 203 -23.76 26.34 1.31
CA PRO A 203 -23.40 26.18 -0.09
C PRO A 203 -21.91 25.78 -0.22
N VAL A 204 -21.65 24.78 -1.06
CA VAL A 204 -20.29 24.31 -1.39
C VAL A 204 -19.93 24.83 -2.79
N VAL A 205 -19.16 25.91 -2.88
CA VAL A 205 -18.62 26.46 -4.15
C VAL A 205 -17.26 25.87 -4.56
N THR A 206 -17.27 24.77 -5.29
CA THR A 206 -16.06 24.23 -5.93
C THR A 206 -15.88 24.81 -7.33
N LYS A 207 -14.73 24.55 -7.97
CA LYS A 207 -14.51 24.83 -9.41
C LYS A 207 -15.55 24.19 -10.36
N TYR A 208 -16.37 23.25 -9.87
CA TYR A 208 -17.42 22.59 -10.64
C TYR A 208 -18.83 23.11 -10.35
N THR A 209 -19.05 23.78 -9.23
CA THR A 209 -20.37 24.26 -8.81
C THR A 209 -20.93 25.24 -9.83
N ALA A 210 -22.16 25.03 -10.28
CA ALA A 210 -22.88 25.95 -11.14
C ALA A 210 -23.67 26.97 -10.32
N TRP A 211 -23.92 28.17 -10.88
CA TRP A 211 -24.74 29.21 -10.25
C TRP A 211 -26.13 28.74 -9.84
N ALA A 212 -26.73 27.82 -10.61
CA ALA A 212 -28.06 27.29 -10.33
C ALA A 212 -28.12 26.46 -9.04
N GLU A 213 -26.99 25.92 -8.57
CA GLU A 213 -26.89 25.09 -7.37
C GLU A 213 -26.85 25.94 -6.08
N LEU A 214 -26.57 27.25 -6.17
CA LEU A 214 -26.51 28.12 -5.00
C LEU A 214 -27.91 28.60 -4.57
N PRO A 215 -28.21 28.64 -3.25
CA PRO A 215 -29.50 29.07 -2.74
C PRO A 215 -29.85 30.48 -3.22
N ARG A 216 -31.05 30.63 -3.80
CA ARG A 216 -31.59 31.95 -4.16
C ARG A 216 -32.18 32.61 -2.91
N ILE A 217 -31.79 33.85 -2.65
CA ILE A 217 -32.30 34.66 -1.54
C ILE A 217 -32.94 35.92 -2.14
N SER A 218 -33.92 36.51 -1.44
CA SER A 218 -34.40 37.86 -1.73
C SER A 218 -34.05 38.78 -0.55
N TYR A 219 -33.79 40.06 -0.81
CA TYR A 219 -33.37 40.98 0.26
C TYR A 219 -34.46 41.16 1.32
N GLU A 220 -35.73 41.01 0.99
CA GLU A 220 -36.85 41.11 1.93
C GLU A 220 -36.73 40.09 3.07
N ARG A 221 -36.17 38.91 2.80
CA ARG A 221 -35.95 37.88 3.84
C ARG A 221 -34.95 38.32 4.91
N LEU A 222 -34.09 39.30 4.62
CA LEU A 222 -33.19 39.87 5.63
C LEU A 222 -33.95 40.58 6.74
N ALA A 223 -35.15 41.10 6.45
CA ALA A 223 -35.98 41.77 7.44
C ALA A 223 -36.50 40.81 8.53
N GLU A 224 -36.43 39.49 8.33
CA GLU A 224 -36.91 38.49 9.30
C GLU A 224 -35.82 38.06 10.30
N ILE A 225 -34.56 38.42 10.05
CA ILE A 225 -33.41 37.96 10.85
C ILE A 225 -33.33 38.71 12.18
N CYS A 226 -33.22 37.94 13.26
CA CYS A 226 -33.05 38.45 14.61
C CYS A 226 -31.56 38.42 15.00
N LEU A 227 -30.97 39.61 15.15
CA LEU A 227 -29.58 39.79 15.55
C LEU A 227 -29.49 40.08 17.05
N GLY A 228 -28.42 39.61 17.69
CA GLY A 228 -28.09 39.94 19.08
C GLY A 228 -27.52 41.35 19.21
N GLU A 229 -27.38 41.84 20.45
CA GLU A 229 -26.53 43.02 20.69
C GLU A 229 -25.07 42.67 20.38
N ALA A 230 -24.39 43.57 19.67
CA ALA A 230 -22.98 43.41 19.33
C ALA A 230 -22.14 43.24 20.61
N VAL A 231 -21.39 42.15 20.70
CA VAL A 231 -20.47 41.89 21.82
C VAL A 231 -19.25 42.78 21.65
N LYS A 232 -18.90 43.59 22.65
CA LYS A 232 -17.73 44.45 22.57
C LYS A 232 -16.45 43.61 22.67
N LEU A 233 -15.82 43.33 21.52
CA LEU A 233 -14.60 42.55 21.40
C LEU A 233 -13.35 43.45 21.44
N GLN A 234 -12.30 43.00 22.13
CA GLN A 234 -10.96 43.58 22.07
C GLN A 234 -10.25 43.22 20.75
N ARG A 235 -9.13 43.89 20.45
CA ARG A 235 -8.38 43.69 19.19
C ARG A 235 -7.87 42.26 19.00
N ASP A 236 -7.55 41.55 20.08
CA ASP A 236 -7.02 40.19 20.08
C ASP A 236 -8.11 39.11 20.21
N GLU A 237 -9.36 39.52 20.42
CA GLU A 237 -10.49 38.63 20.70
C GLU A 237 -11.22 38.21 19.41
N LEU A 238 -11.68 36.96 19.39
CA LEU A 238 -12.53 36.39 18.34
C LEU A 238 -13.72 35.70 18.99
N GLN A 239 -14.92 35.98 18.49
CA GLN A 239 -16.12 35.28 18.93
C GLN A 239 -16.37 34.05 18.04
N LEU A 240 -16.44 32.88 18.68
CA LEU A 240 -16.77 31.59 18.05
C LEU A 240 -18.29 31.44 17.88
N GLN A 241 -18.73 30.49 17.04
CA GLN A 241 -20.14 30.28 16.71
C GLN A 241 -21.00 29.88 17.92
N GLY A 242 -20.39 29.34 18.97
CA GLY A 242 -21.05 29.06 20.27
C GLY A 242 -21.20 30.27 21.20
N GLY A 243 -20.73 31.45 20.77
CA GLY A 243 -20.71 32.68 21.57
C GLY A 243 -19.50 32.82 22.50
N ALA A 244 -18.65 31.78 22.59
CA ALA A 244 -17.40 31.83 23.32
C ALA A 244 -16.45 32.88 22.70
N VAL A 245 -15.78 33.65 23.54
CA VAL A 245 -14.78 34.63 23.10
C VAL A 245 -13.41 34.09 23.47
N ILE A 246 -12.53 33.97 22.48
CA ILE A 246 -11.16 33.52 22.65
C ILE A 246 -10.19 34.64 22.31
N LYS A 247 -9.04 34.66 22.97
CA LYS A 247 -7.89 35.46 22.53
C LYS A 247 -7.03 34.62 21.62
N LEU A 248 -6.83 35.10 20.40
CA LEU A 248 -6.11 34.32 19.39
C LEU A 248 -4.65 34.07 19.83
N ASP A 249 -4.00 35.08 20.41
CA ASP A 249 -2.61 34.96 20.88
C ASP A 249 -2.48 33.95 22.04
N ASP A 250 -3.47 33.89 22.94
CA ASP A 250 -3.49 32.91 24.02
C ASP A 250 -3.75 31.49 23.50
N LEU A 251 -4.58 31.34 22.46
CA LEU A 251 -4.79 30.06 21.77
C LEU A 251 -3.50 29.55 21.16
N LEU A 252 -2.84 30.39 20.34
CA LEU A 252 -1.61 30.03 19.65
C LEU A 252 -0.45 29.79 20.62
N ALA A 253 -0.42 30.49 21.75
CA ALA A 253 0.54 30.25 22.83
C ALA A 253 0.21 29.04 23.73
N GLY A 254 -0.88 28.31 23.46
CA GLY A 254 -1.29 27.13 24.22
C GLY A 254 -1.79 27.43 25.65
N LYS A 255 -2.27 28.64 25.91
CA LYS A 255 -2.80 29.08 27.22
C LYS A 255 -4.33 28.89 27.34
N THR A 256 -5.00 28.61 26.23
CA THR A 256 -6.44 28.28 26.21
C THR A 256 -6.70 26.93 26.85
N ASP A 257 -7.81 26.80 27.58
CA ASP A 257 -8.14 25.56 28.26
C ASP A 257 -8.44 24.41 27.26
N PRO A 258 -8.17 23.14 27.64
CA PRO A 258 -8.34 22.01 26.74
C PRO A 258 -9.78 21.78 26.25
N GLN A 259 -10.80 22.16 27.03
CA GLN A 259 -12.20 21.96 26.62
C GLN A 259 -12.58 22.91 25.49
N THR A 260 -12.12 24.16 25.56
CA THR A 260 -12.30 25.14 24.48
C THR A 260 -11.55 24.70 23.22
N VAL A 261 -10.32 24.19 23.34
CA VAL A 261 -9.58 23.62 22.19
C VAL A 261 -10.35 22.44 21.57
N GLU A 262 -10.90 21.56 22.39
CA GLU A 262 -11.72 20.44 21.94
C GLU A 262 -12.97 20.89 21.19
N GLN A 263 -13.65 21.94 21.66
CA GLN A 263 -14.80 22.53 20.98
C GLN A 263 -14.41 23.13 19.63
N ILE A 264 -13.29 23.85 19.58
CA ILE A 264 -12.76 24.45 18.34
C ILE A 264 -12.50 23.38 17.28
N ILE A 265 -11.73 22.33 17.62
CA ILE A 265 -11.41 21.25 16.67
C ILE A 265 -12.68 20.46 16.29
N LYS A 266 -13.67 20.41 17.19
CA LYS A 266 -14.93 19.73 16.92
C LYS A 266 -15.90 20.53 16.04
N ASN A 267 -15.73 21.84 15.92
CA ASN A 267 -16.61 22.71 15.15
C ASN A 267 -15.87 23.29 13.94
N ASP A 268 -16.26 22.82 12.76
CA ASP A 268 -15.59 23.19 11.51
C ASP A 268 -15.63 24.71 11.24
N ASP A 269 -16.69 25.42 11.65
CA ASP A 269 -16.78 26.86 11.46
C ASP A 269 -15.88 27.65 12.42
N ASP A 270 -15.66 27.14 13.63
CA ASP A 270 -14.76 27.75 14.61
C ASP A 270 -13.32 27.58 14.16
N LEU A 271 -12.94 26.36 13.75
CA LEU A 271 -11.62 26.07 13.20
C LEU A 271 -11.35 26.88 11.91
N LYS A 272 -12.32 26.98 10.99
CA LYS A 272 -12.24 27.86 9.80
C LYS A 272 -12.00 29.30 10.18
N SER A 273 -12.74 29.82 11.15
CA SER A 273 -12.63 31.22 11.57
C SER A 273 -11.27 31.51 12.19
N ILE A 274 -10.72 30.58 12.97
CA ILE A 274 -9.36 30.69 13.53
C ILE A 274 -8.30 30.67 12.45
N VAL A 275 -8.33 29.70 11.52
CA VAL A 275 -7.34 29.64 10.43
C VAL A 275 -7.38 30.90 9.56
N LEU A 276 -8.58 31.36 9.17
CA LEU A 276 -8.72 32.58 8.37
C LEU A 276 -8.30 33.86 9.14
N ALA A 277 -8.65 33.96 10.43
CA ALA A 277 -8.23 35.09 11.27
C ALA A 277 -6.71 35.11 11.49
N SER A 278 -6.08 33.95 11.67
CA SER A 278 -4.63 33.83 11.79
C SER A 278 -3.91 34.22 10.50
N MET A 279 -4.43 33.80 9.34
CA MET A 279 -3.88 34.15 8.03
C MET A 279 -3.97 35.64 7.74
N THR A 280 -5.12 36.27 7.97
CA THR A 280 -5.31 37.73 7.80
C THR A 280 -4.43 38.57 8.73
N ARG A 281 -3.97 38.00 9.85
CA ARG A 281 -3.02 38.62 10.80
C ARG A 281 -1.55 38.30 10.52
N GLY A 282 -1.24 37.52 9.48
CA GLY A 282 0.14 37.09 9.17
C GLY A 282 0.71 36.03 10.13
N THR A 283 -0.13 35.42 10.97
CA THR A 283 0.24 34.39 11.98
C THR A 283 -0.02 32.96 11.48
N GLY A 284 -0.06 32.76 10.16
CA GLY A 284 -0.34 31.47 9.53
C GLY A 284 0.60 30.34 9.98
N LYS A 285 1.89 30.64 10.19
CA LYS A 285 2.86 29.65 10.67
C LYS A 285 2.59 29.22 12.11
N ASP A 286 2.11 30.14 12.94
CA ASP A 286 1.84 29.87 14.36
C ASP A 286 0.59 28.99 14.51
N VAL A 287 -0.45 29.21 13.69
CA VAL A 287 -1.64 28.35 13.69
C VAL A 287 -1.35 26.96 13.14
N GLU A 288 -0.45 26.84 12.17
CA GLU A 288 0.03 25.54 11.66
C GLU A 288 0.73 24.74 12.76
N ALA A 289 1.71 25.35 13.44
CA ALA A 289 2.42 24.72 14.55
C ALA A 289 1.46 24.34 15.70
N TRP A 290 0.49 25.20 16.01
CA TRP A 290 -0.54 24.92 17.00
C TRP A 290 -1.41 23.72 16.61
N LEU A 291 -1.84 23.63 15.34
CA LEU A 291 -2.62 22.51 14.82
C LEU A 291 -1.82 21.21 14.83
N GLU A 292 -0.56 21.23 14.40
CA GLU A 292 0.32 20.06 14.48
C GLU A 292 0.44 19.52 15.91
N ALA A 293 0.56 20.42 16.89
CA ALA A 293 0.59 20.04 18.31
C ALA A 293 -0.73 19.43 18.82
N GLN A 294 -1.85 19.62 18.12
CA GLN A 294 -3.12 18.98 18.46
C GLN A 294 -3.27 17.56 17.90
N GLN A 295 -2.33 17.05 17.10
CA GLN A 295 -2.44 15.69 16.56
C GLN A 295 -2.34 14.64 17.68
N LEU A 296 -3.31 13.74 17.73
CA LEU A 296 -3.37 12.66 18.69
C LEU A 296 -2.61 11.42 18.18
N PRO A 297 -1.84 10.72 19.02
CA PRO A 297 -1.16 9.49 18.63
C PRO A 297 -2.17 8.38 18.33
N LEU A 298 -1.91 7.57 17.31
CA LEU A 298 -2.74 6.40 17.01
C LEU A 298 -2.56 5.34 18.11
N PRO A 299 -3.65 4.68 18.56
CA PRO A 299 -3.54 3.56 19.50
C PRO A 299 -2.63 2.46 18.94
N GLN A 300 -1.82 1.84 19.80
CA GLN A 300 -1.10 0.62 19.43
C GLN A 300 -2.12 -0.50 19.21
N ARG A 301 -2.00 -1.21 18.09
CA ARG A 301 -2.91 -2.32 17.75
C ARG A 301 -2.42 -3.65 18.31
N THR A 302 -3.33 -4.42 18.89
CA THR A 302 -3.10 -5.83 19.19
C THR A 302 -3.04 -6.60 17.86
N SER A 303 -1.87 -7.15 17.55
CA SER A 303 -1.63 -7.88 16.30
C SER A 303 -1.78 -9.39 16.39
N HIS A 304 -1.88 -9.95 17.61
CA HIS A 304 -1.94 -11.39 17.84
C HIS A 304 -2.65 -11.73 19.16
N PRO A 305 -3.25 -12.93 19.28
CA PRO A 305 -3.90 -13.38 20.50
C PRO A 305 -2.90 -13.57 21.65
N GLN A 306 -3.25 -13.06 22.84
CA GLN A 306 -2.48 -13.25 24.07
C GLN A 306 -2.91 -14.52 24.81
N ASP A 307 -1.97 -15.20 25.48
CA ASP A 307 -2.27 -16.40 26.27
C ASP A 307 -2.88 -16.06 27.63
N PHE A 308 -4.19 -16.21 27.76
CA PHE A 308 -4.87 -15.87 29.00
C PHE A 308 -4.57 -16.89 30.11
N SER A 309 -4.03 -16.39 31.23
CA SER A 309 -3.65 -17.21 32.41
C SER A 309 -2.61 -18.30 32.13
N GLY A 310 -1.92 -18.22 30.99
CA GLY A 310 -0.94 -19.21 30.54
C GLY A 310 -1.53 -20.59 30.23
N ARG A 311 -2.85 -20.67 29.96
CA ARG A 311 -3.55 -21.96 29.78
C ARG A 311 -3.05 -22.70 28.55
N ALA A 312 -2.87 -22.02 27.43
CA ALA A 312 -2.43 -22.68 26.20
C ALA A 312 -0.99 -23.20 26.33
N GLN A 313 -0.07 -22.40 26.89
CA GLN A 313 1.29 -22.85 27.16
C GLN A 313 1.33 -24.09 28.06
N LYS A 314 0.59 -24.07 29.19
CA LYS A 314 0.52 -25.20 30.12
C LYS A 314 -0.03 -26.48 29.47
N ALA A 315 -1.03 -26.34 28.60
CA ALA A 315 -1.59 -27.48 27.86
C ALA A 315 -0.57 -28.05 26.87
N VAL A 316 0.16 -27.20 26.13
CA VAL A 316 1.27 -27.63 25.25
C VAL A 316 2.34 -28.38 26.03
N ASP A 317 2.82 -27.83 27.15
CA ASP A 317 3.84 -28.46 27.99
C ASP A 317 3.37 -29.82 28.55
N SER A 318 2.08 -29.93 28.85
CA SER A 318 1.45 -31.17 29.33
C SER A 318 1.34 -32.22 28.23
N ILE A 319 0.97 -31.82 27.01
CA ILE A 319 0.95 -32.69 25.83
C ILE A 319 2.36 -33.20 25.52
N LEU A 320 3.37 -32.33 25.50
CA LEU A 320 4.76 -32.72 25.23
C LEU A 320 5.27 -33.73 26.26
N ARG A 321 4.98 -33.52 27.56
CA ARG A 321 5.30 -34.50 28.62
C ARG A 321 4.53 -35.81 28.44
N ALA A 322 3.25 -35.76 28.10
CA ALA A 322 2.41 -36.95 27.90
C ALA A 322 2.89 -37.80 26.72
N ILE A 323 3.30 -37.18 25.61
CA ILE A 323 3.88 -37.85 24.44
C ILE A 323 5.20 -38.54 24.82
N ARG A 324 6.09 -37.84 25.54
CA ARG A 324 7.36 -38.43 26.03
C ARG A 324 7.12 -39.62 26.96
N ALA A 325 6.10 -39.55 27.81
CA ALA A 325 5.72 -40.61 28.74
C ALA A 325 4.92 -41.76 28.11
N ARG A 326 4.64 -41.72 26.79
CA ARG A 326 3.82 -42.71 26.07
C ARG A 326 2.44 -42.94 26.72
N THR A 327 1.80 -41.84 27.14
CA THR A 327 0.50 -41.85 27.81
C THR A 327 -0.60 -42.45 26.93
N VAL A 328 -1.62 -43.07 27.54
CA VAL A 328 -2.77 -43.66 26.85
C VAL A 328 -3.53 -42.61 26.03
N LYS A 329 -3.98 -43.01 24.83
CA LYS A 329 -4.63 -42.13 23.82
C LYS A 329 -5.75 -41.24 24.38
N ASN A 330 -6.64 -41.78 25.22
CA ASN A 330 -7.77 -41.03 25.76
C ASN A 330 -7.33 -39.81 26.60
N ALA A 331 -6.34 -39.98 27.48
CA ALA A 331 -5.82 -38.88 28.30
C ALA A 331 -5.08 -37.83 27.45
N LEU A 332 -4.45 -38.24 26.34
CA LEU A 332 -3.85 -37.30 25.40
C LEU A 332 -4.90 -36.49 24.64
N ASP A 333 -6.02 -37.10 24.28
CA ASP A 333 -7.12 -36.44 23.58
C ASP A 333 -7.85 -35.42 24.47
N ASP A 334 -7.93 -35.66 25.78
CA ASP A 334 -8.42 -34.69 26.77
C ASP A 334 -7.51 -33.45 26.83
N LEU A 335 -6.19 -33.63 26.90
CA LEU A 335 -5.22 -32.53 26.88
C LEU A 335 -5.29 -31.73 25.57
N ARG A 336 -5.51 -32.40 24.44
CA ARG A 336 -5.72 -31.74 23.14
C ARG A 336 -7.01 -30.93 23.13
N ALA A 337 -8.08 -31.43 23.75
CA ALA A 337 -9.34 -30.70 23.89
C ALA A 337 -9.17 -29.44 24.75
N GLU A 338 -8.43 -29.52 25.85
CA GLU A 338 -8.08 -28.37 26.67
C GLU A 338 -7.29 -27.32 25.87
N LEU A 339 -6.29 -27.75 25.10
CA LEU A 339 -5.51 -26.84 24.25
C LEU A 339 -6.39 -26.14 23.20
N ARG A 340 -7.30 -26.87 22.53
CA ARG A 340 -8.24 -26.28 21.58
C ARG A 340 -9.15 -25.25 22.23
N SER A 341 -9.66 -25.54 23.44
CA SER A 341 -10.46 -24.58 24.21
C SER A 341 -9.64 -23.32 24.55
N ALA A 342 -8.40 -23.47 25.00
CA ALA A 342 -7.54 -22.33 25.32
C ALA A 342 -7.25 -21.45 24.09
N HIS A 343 -6.98 -22.07 22.92
CA HIS A 343 -6.81 -21.32 21.67
C HIS A 343 -8.08 -20.55 21.27
N HIS A 344 -9.25 -21.18 21.38
CA HIS A 344 -10.52 -20.53 21.08
C HIS A 344 -10.79 -19.31 21.99
N ASP A 345 -10.56 -19.45 23.29
CA ASP A 345 -10.74 -18.37 24.27
C ASP A 345 -9.81 -17.19 23.98
N ASN A 346 -8.53 -17.47 23.66
CA ASN A 346 -7.54 -16.44 23.30
C ASN A 346 -7.94 -15.69 22.02
N LEU A 347 -8.37 -16.41 20.98
CA LEU A 347 -8.81 -15.81 19.72
C LEU A 347 -10.04 -14.93 19.90
N LYS A 348 -11.06 -15.42 20.61
CA LYS A 348 -12.31 -14.67 20.86
C LYS A 348 -12.05 -13.36 21.59
N ARG A 349 -11.15 -13.38 22.58
CA ARG A 349 -10.78 -12.16 23.32
C ARG A 349 -9.97 -11.18 22.47
N CYS A 350 -9.06 -11.68 21.64
CA CYS A 350 -8.30 -10.87 20.69
C CYS A 350 -9.24 -10.14 19.73
N GLN A 351 -10.24 -10.84 19.18
CA GLN A 351 -11.25 -10.23 18.32
C GLN A 351 -12.03 -9.11 19.03
N GLY A 352 -12.38 -9.31 20.32
CA GLY A 352 -13.00 -8.27 21.15
C GLY A 352 -12.11 -7.04 21.33
N LEU A 353 -10.83 -7.24 21.65
CA LEU A 353 -9.86 -6.14 21.80
C LEU A 353 -9.64 -5.38 20.49
N ILE A 354 -9.49 -6.07 19.37
CA ILE A 354 -9.34 -5.45 18.04
C ILE A 354 -10.57 -4.60 17.71
N PHE A 355 -11.77 -5.06 18.07
CA PHE A 355 -13.00 -4.29 17.89
C PHE A 355 -12.97 -3.00 18.72
N ASP A 356 -12.64 -3.09 20.00
CA ASP A 356 -12.56 -1.93 20.90
C ASP A 356 -11.48 -0.92 20.45
N GLU A 357 -10.30 -1.41 20.06
CA GLU A 357 -9.21 -0.61 19.51
C GLU A 357 -9.64 0.11 18.21
N THR A 358 -10.36 -0.59 17.32
CA THR A 358 -10.87 -0.01 16.08
C THR A 358 -11.89 1.10 16.36
N VAL A 359 -12.72 0.95 17.40
CA VAL A 359 -13.67 1.97 17.84
C VAL A 359 -12.95 3.19 18.41
N ALA A 360 -11.95 2.99 19.27
CA ALA A 360 -11.14 4.06 19.85
C ALA A 360 -10.34 4.83 18.78
N GLU A 361 -9.72 4.10 17.86
CA GLU A 361 -8.94 4.66 16.76
C GLU A 361 -9.78 5.53 15.82
N ARG A 362 -11.07 5.20 15.64
CA ARG A 362 -11.99 6.02 14.82
C ARG A 362 -12.09 7.46 15.33
N GLN A 363 -12.11 7.65 16.65
CA GLN A 363 -12.22 8.98 17.24
C GLN A 363 -10.92 9.78 17.05
N VAL A 364 -9.77 9.15 17.32
CA VAL A 364 -8.43 9.72 17.12
C VAL A 364 -8.21 10.12 15.66
N ARG A 365 -8.59 9.25 14.71
CA ARG A 365 -8.45 9.54 13.28
C ARG A 365 -9.38 10.66 12.83
N ALA A 366 -10.64 10.66 13.27
CA ALA A 366 -11.58 11.73 12.94
C ALA A 366 -11.07 13.09 13.43
N TRP A 367 -10.46 13.13 14.62
CA TRP A 367 -9.79 14.31 15.15
C TRP A 367 -8.61 14.74 14.27
N ASN A 368 -7.68 13.84 13.98
CA ASN A 368 -6.49 14.14 13.18
C ASN A 368 -6.81 14.58 11.74
N VAL A 369 -7.90 14.06 11.15
CA VAL A 369 -8.38 14.52 9.84
C VAL A 369 -8.79 15.99 9.90
N ARG A 370 -9.52 16.41 10.94
CA ARG A 370 -9.94 17.81 11.10
C ARG A 370 -8.75 18.74 11.29
N VAL A 371 -7.80 18.33 12.12
CA VAL A 371 -6.52 19.04 12.31
C VAL A 371 -5.79 19.21 10.97
N ARG A 372 -5.65 18.12 10.20
CA ARG A 372 -5.00 18.15 8.88
C ARG A 372 -5.75 19.01 7.87
N ASN A 373 -7.08 19.00 7.91
CA ASN A 373 -7.89 19.88 7.07
C ASN A 373 -7.66 21.36 7.40
N GLY A 374 -7.50 21.70 8.68
CA GLY A 374 -7.09 23.04 9.12
C GLY A 374 -5.70 23.44 8.59
N ILE A 375 -4.72 22.53 8.65
CA ILE A 375 -3.37 22.75 8.12
C ILE A 375 -3.40 22.95 6.59
N ASN A 376 -4.10 22.09 5.87
CA ASN A 376 -4.25 22.20 4.41
C ASN A 376 -4.91 23.53 4.02
N MET A 377 -5.89 23.99 4.77
CA MET A 377 -6.50 25.30 4.57
C MET A 377 -5.48 26.42 4.75
N ASN A 378 -4.64 26.36 5.79
CA ASN A 378 -3.56 27.31 6.02
C ASN A 378 -2.59 27.41 4.83
N HIS A 379 -2.19 26.26 4.27
CA HIS A 379 -1.28 26.20 3.11
C HIS A 379 -1.89 26.74 1.81
N LEU A 380 -3.17 26.52 1.58
CA LEU A 380 -3.87 26.98 0.37
C LEU A 380 -4.07 28.49 0.32
N PHE A 381 -3.88 29.19 1.44
CA PHE A 381 -3.92 30.66 1.54
C PHE A 381 -2.54 31.33 1.43
N VAL A 382 -1.45 30.56 1.28
CA VAL A 382 -0.13 31.15 1.04
C VAL A 382 -0.06 31.64 -0.41
N PRO A 383 0.32 32.90 -0.68
CA PRO A 383 0.43 33.42 -2.04
C PRO A 383 1.46 32.58 -2.81
N SER A 384 0.98 31.78 -3.77
CA SER A 384 1.85 31.24 -4.80
C SER A 384 2.43 32.44 -5.56
N GLY A 385 3.74 32.46 -5.82
CA GLY A 385 4.43 33.58 -6.50
C GLY A 385 3.90 33.98 -7.88
N ASP A 386 2.85 33.32 -8.37
CA ASP A 386 2.16 33.59 -9.64
C ASP A 386 0.85 34.40 -9.49
N GLY A 387 0.55 34.97 -8.32
CA GLY A 387 -0.50 36.01 -8.20
C GLY A 387 -1.94 35.56 -8.41
N TYR A 388 -2.21 34.25 -8.49
CA TYR A 388 -3.56 33.70 -8.50
C TYR A 388 -3.81 32.91 -7.22
N MET A 389 -4.53 33.52 -6.28
CA MET A 389 -5.18 32.79 -5.19
C MET A 389 -6.12 31.74 -5.80
N THR A 390 -5.90 30.46 -5.53
CA THR A 390 -6.85 29.44 -5.99
C THR A 390 -8.11 29.54 -5.11
N HIS A 391 -9.17 30.18 -5.63
CA HIS A 391 -10.47 30.45 -5.01
C HIS A 391 -11.29 29.21 -4.56
N ASN A 392 -10.67 28.03 -4.49
CA ASN A 392 -11.32 26.74 -4.24
C ASN A 392 -11.48 26.44 -2.72
N THR A 393 -11.05 27.35 -1.84
CA THR A 393 -10.72 27.06 -0.42
C THR A 393 -11.86 27.26 0.58
N LEU A 394 -12.79 28.20 0.36
CA LEU A 394 -13.88 28.50 1.31
C LEU A 394 -14.98 27.45 1.35
N CYS A 395 -14.98 26.59 0.34
CA CYS A 395 -16.17 25.92 -0.11
C CYS A 395 -16.05 24.41 -0.11
N ASN A 396 -14.84 23.90 0.08
CA ASN A 396 -14.73 22.57 0.62
C ASN A 396 -15.26 22.64 2.05
N ASP A 397 -16.40 22.00 2.24
CA ASP A 397 -16.82 21.61 3.58
C ASP A 397 -15.63 20.88 4.22
N MET A 398 -15.20 21.29 5.42
CA MET A 398 -14.25 20.44 6.16
C MET A 398 -14.91 19.09 6.51
N GLY A 399 -16.24 19.04 6.36
CA GLY A 399 -17.09 17.87 6.27
C GLY A 399 -17.20 17.19 4.90
N PHE A 400 -16.30 17.39 3.92
CA PHE A 400 -16.03 16.29 3.00
C PHE A 400 -15.54 15.14 3.89
N ARG A 401 -16.50 14.31 4.32
CA ARG A 401 -16.29 12.88 4.48
C ARG A 401 -15.63 12.53 3.17
N ASP A 402 -14.33 12.45 3.25
CA ASP A 402 -13.52 11.97 2.18
C ASP A 402 -13.93 10.50 2.08
N ASP A 403 -15.03 10.24 1.39
CA ASP A 403 -15.63 8.92 1.22
C ASP A 403 -14.61 8.05 0.47
N TYR A 404 -13.63 8.68 -0.19
CA TYR A 404 -12.44 8.07 -0.74
C TYR A 404 -11.44 7.67 0.35
N GLU A 405 -11.07 8.56 1.29
CA GLU A 405 -10.30 8.13 2.47
C GLU A 405 -11.09 7.13 3.32
N MET A 406 -12.39 7.29 3.59
CA MET A 406 -13.23 6.32 4.33
C MET A 406 -13.32 4.96 3.62
N LYS A 407 -13.29 4.93 2.29
CA LYS A 407 -13.16 3.69 1.49
C LYS A 407 -11.72 3.13 1.52
N LEU A 408 -10.69 3.98 1.53
CA LEU A 408 -9.29 3.61 1.79
C LEU A 408 -9.05 3.18 3.27
N ILE A 409 -9.88 3.64 4.21
CA ILE A 409 -9.88 3.42 5.67
C ILE A 409 -10.50 2.06 6.00
N ARG A 410 -11.54 1.63 5.27
CA ARG A 410 -11.88 0.21 5.21
C ARG A 410 -10.78 -0.59 4.49
N GLY A 411 -10.03 0.09 3.62
CA GLY A 411 -9.14 -0.49 2.64
C GLY A 411 -7.80 -1.03 3.12
N ARG A 412 -7.10 -0.32 4.02
CA ARG A 412 -5.67 -0.60 4.16
C ARG A 412 -5.26 -1.70 5.13
N ASP A 413 -5.99 -1.96 6.22
CA ASP A 413 -5.52 -2.95 7.22
C ASP A 413 -6.58 -3.87 7.84
N ASN A 414 -7.87 -3.70 7.53
CA ASN A 414 -8.96 -4.54 8.07
C ASN A 414 -10.02 -4.92 7.01
N GLN A 415 -9.66 -4.85 5.72
CA GLN A 415 -10.60 -5.02 4.61
C GLN A 415 -11.16 -6.45 4.49
N ASP A 416 -10.48 -7.41 5.13
CA ASP A 416 -10.68 -8.80 4.81
C ASP A 416 -11.61 -9.55 5.78
N ASN A 417 -11.93 -8.99 6.96
CA ASN A 417 -12.71 -9.69 8.00
C ASN A 417 -12.20 -11.13 8.23
N LEU A 418 -10.88 -11.31 8.24
CA LEU A 418 -10.25 -12.61 8.45
C LEU A 418 -9.77 -12.71 9.90
N ASP A 419 -9.80 -13.91 10.45
CA ASP A 419 -9.23 -14.16 11.77
C ASP A 419 -7.73 -13.82 11.79
N PRO A 420 -7.23 -13.20 12.87
CA PRO A 420 -5.81 -12.92 13.02
C PRO A 420 -5.01 -14.23 13.05
N VAL A 421 -3.79 -14.17 12.51
CA VAL A 421 -2.82 -15.26 12.66
C VAL A 421 -2.27 -15.20 14.08
N CYS A 422 -2.16 -16.35 14.74
CA CYS A 422 -1.66 -16.42 16.10
C CYS A 422 -0.14 -16.25 16.19
N PHE A 423 0.58 -16.60 15.13
CA PHE A 423 2.02 -16.38 15.03
C PHE A 423 2.30 -14.89 14.74
N PRO A 424 3.06 -14.18 15.60
CA PRO A 424 3.22 -12.72 15.49
C PRO A 424 3.73 -12.25 14.13
N GLY A 425 3.23 -11.10 13.68
CA GLY A 425 3.62 -10.44 12.44
C GLY A 425 2.85 -10.88 11.21
N PHE A 426 2.50 -12.17 11.10
CA PHE A 426 1.85 -12.72 9.90
C PHE A 426 0.41 -12.21 9.73
N GLN A 427 0.01 -11.98 8.48
CA GLN A 427 -1.29 -11.43 8.10
C GLN A 427 -1.98 -12.32 7.05
N ARG A 428 -3.30 -12.46 7.19
CA ARG A 428 -4.16 -13.02 6.13
C ARG A 428 -4.70 -11.86 5.28
N ARG A 429 -4.66 -12.00 3.96
CA ARG A 429 -5.19 -10.99 3.01
C ARG A 429 -6.10 -11.61 1.96
N LYS A 430 -7.09 -10.89 1.42
CA LYS A 430 -7.90 -11.32 0.26
C LYS A 430 -7.20 -11.01 -1.07
N PRO A 431 -7.34 -11.88 -2.10
CA PRO A 431 -7.91 -13.22 -2.03
C PRO A 431 -7.08 -14.13 -1.11
N VAL A 432 -7.76 -14.91 -0.28
CA VAL A 432 -7.09 -15.71 0.76
C VAL A 432 -6.30 -16.83 0.09
N SER A 433 -4.98 -16.72 0.15
CA SER A 433 -4.06 -17.81 -0.14
C SER A 433 -3.52 -18.33 1.18
N GLU A 434 -4.00 -19.50 1.62
CA GLU A 434 -3.53 -20.18 2.82
C GLU A 434 -3.67 -21.70 2.66
N TYR A 435 -2.89 -22.47 3.41
CA TYR A 435 -3.08 -23.91 3.52
C TYR A 435 -3.67 -24.26 4.88
N LYS A 436 -4.84 -24.92 4.85
CA LYS A 436 -5.52 -25.44 6.04
C LYS A 436 -5.48 -26.95 6.06
N GLY A 437 -5.27 -27.51 7.25
CA GLY A 437 -5.29 -28.94 7.49
C GLY A 437 -5.34 -29.27 8.97
N GLU A 438 -5.34 -30.56 9.29
CA GLU A 438 -5.38 -31.02 10.68
C GLU A 438 -4.02 -30.85 11.36
N CYS A 439 -3.99 -30.09 12.46
CA CYS A 439 -2.79 -29.90 13.27
C CYS A 439 -2.33 -31.21 13.92
N MET A 440 -1.05 -31.60 13.74
CA MET A 440 -0.50 -32.82 14.36
C MET A 440 -0.48 -32.77 15.90
N LEU A 441 -0.45 -31.57 16.50
CA LEU A 441 -0.46 -31.38 17.96
C LEU A 441 -1.88 -31.40 18.54
N CYS A 442 -2.68 -30.38 18.24
CA CYS A 442 -3.99 -30.16 18.85
C CYS A 442 -5.16 -30.81 18.09
N LYS A 443 -4.92 -31.36 16.90
CA LYS A 443 -5.94 -32.01 16.04
C LYS A 443 -7.08 -31.10 15.58
N ALA A 444 -6.91 -29.78 15.69
CA ALA A 444 -7.82 -28.81 15.07
C ALA A 444 -7.49 -28.63 13.59
N ASN A 445 -8.52 -28.45 12.76
CA ASN A 445 -8.34 -28.03 11.37
C ASN A 445 -8.19 -26.51 11.32
N SER A 446 -7.00 -26.02 10.97
CA SER A 446 -6.65 -24.59 10.96
C SER A 446 -5.55 -24.32 9.94
N THR A 447 -5.19 -23.05 9.77
CA THR A 447 -4.05 -22.64 8.96
C THR A 447 -2.77 -23.23 9.54
N LEU A 448 -2.06 -23.99 8.72
CA LEU A 448 -0.87 -24.72 9.16
C LEU A 448 0.40 -23.88 9.06
N THR A 449 1.42 -24.33 9.75
CA THR A 449 2.71 -23.68 9.89
C THR A 449 3.81 -24.73 9.79
N LEU A 450 4.81 -24.44 8.97
CA LEU A 450 6.04 -25.22 8.91
C LEU A 450 6.97 -24.78 10.04
N LEU A 451 7.52 -25.72 10.79
CA LEU A 451 8.46 -25.42 11.86
C LEU A 451 9.89 -25.50 11.34
N LEU A 452 10.70 -24.51 11.73
CA LEU A 452 12.14 -24.50 11.51
C LEU A 452 12.83 -25.06 12.75
N LYS A 453 13.67 -26.07 12.57
CA LYS A 453 14.47 -26.75 13.59
C LYS A 453 15.94 -26.39 13.48
N SER A 454 16.69 -26.56 14.57
CA SER A 454 18.16 -26.50 14.53
C SER A 454 18.72 -27.57 13.59
N PRO A 455 19.72 -27.24 12.76
CA PRO A 455 20.35 -28.21 11.88
C PRO A 455 21.19 -29.20 12.69
N PRO A 456 21.50 -30.39 12.14
CA PRO A 456 22.48 -31.28 12.73
C PRO A 456 23.86 -30.61 12.82
N ASN A 457 24.68 -31.06 13.77
CA ASN A 457 26.09 -30.64 13.87
C ASN A 457 26.90 -31.26 12.73
N ALA A 458 26.91 -30.58 11.59
CA ALA A 458 27.68 -30.93 10.40
C ALA A 458 28.53 -29.73 9.95
N ALA A 459 29.67 -30.02 9.32
CA ALA A 459 30.55 -29.03 8.75
C ALA A 459 30.96 -29.48 7.35
N THR A 460 30.37 -28.84 6.34
CA THR A 460 30.71 -29.05 4.94
C THR A 460 31.80 -28.07 4.52
N GLU A 461 32.82 -28.57 3.83
CA GLU A 461 33.90 -27.74 3.31
C GLU A 461 33.35 -26.70 2.32
N ASN A 462 33.88 -25.47 2.38
CA ASN A 462 33.47 -24.34 1.54
C ASN A 462 31.99 -23.91 1.63
N PHE A 463 31.24 -24.43 2.59
CA PHE A 463 29.89 -23.94 2.86
C PHE A 463 29.94 -22.53 3.49
N PRO A 464 29.03 -21.59 3.11
CA PRO A 464 29.05 -20.22 3.60
C PRO A 464 29.02 -20.13 5.13
N ARG A 465 29.84 -19.23 5.70
CA ARG A 465 30.01 -19.07 7.15
C ARG A 465 28.87 -18.25 7.75
N GLU A 466 28.61 -18.42 9.05
CA GLU A 466 27.61 -17.60 9.75
C GLU A 466 27.96 -16.11 9.61
N GLY A 467 26.96 -15.28 9.27
CA GLY A 467 27.12 -13.85 9.02
C GLY A 467 27.90 -13.46 7.76
N SER A 468 28.19 -14.39 6.83
CA SER A 468 28.93 -14.06 5.60
C SER A 468 28.08 -13.47 4.48
N TYR A 469 26.74 -13.53 4.57
CA TYR A 469 25.78 -12.99 3.60
C TYR A 469 26.16 -13.30 2.15
N SER A 470 26.58 -14.54 1.89
CA SER A 470 27.21 -14.89 0.62
C SER A 470 26.18 -15.00 -0.50
N LYS A 471 26.49 -14.37 -1.65
CA LYS A 471 25.69 -14.46 -2.86
C LYS A 471 25.92 -15.80 -3.54
N LEU A 472 24.84 -16.50 -3.89
CA LEU A 472 24.91 -17.85 -4.46
C LEU A 472 24.81 -17.81 -5.98
N ALA A 473 25.68 -18.58 -6.65
CA ALA A 473 25.55 -18.84 -8.08
C ALA A 473 24.32 -19.75 -8.37
N PHE A 474 24.11 -20.77 -7.53
CA PHE A 474 23.10 -21.81 -7.76
C PHE A 474 22.26 -22.07 -6.50
N PRO A 475 21.43 -21.12 -6.06
CA PRO A 475 20.67 -21.24 -4.82
C PRO A 475 19.73 -22.46 -4.74
N LEU A 476 19.18 -22.95 -5.86
CA LEU A 476 18.33 -24.15 -5.86
C LEU A 476 19.11 -25.44 -5.60
N ALA A 477 20.44 -25.45 -5.72
CA ALA A 477 21.26 -26.61 -5.44
C ALA A 477 21.56 -26.79 -3.94
N MET A 478 21.21 -25.81 -3.11
CA MET A 478 21.65 -25.76 -1.71
C MET A 478 20.91 -26.72 -0.78
N GLY A 479 19.71 -27.21 -1.14
CA GLY A 479 18.91 -28.05 -0.24
C GLY A 479 19.66 -29.25 0.32
N ASN A 480 20.59 -29.84 -0.44
CA ASN A 480 21.29 -31.07 -0.10
C ASN A 480 22.29 -30.96 1.07
N PHE A 481 22.73 -29.75 1.44
CA PHE A 481 23.66 -29.57 2.56
C PHE A 481 23.00 -29.87 3.91
N ALA A 482 23.76 -30.48 4.83
CA ALA A 482 23.25 -30.88 6.14
C ALA A 482 22.92 -29.67 7.03
N GLU A 483 23.65 -28.58 6.87
CA GLU A 483 23.43 -27.27 7.52
C GLU A 483 22.07 -26.67 7.17
N LEU A 484 21.43 -27.14 6.09
CA LEU A 484 20.12 -26.70 5.61
C LEU A 484 18.99 -27.70 5.93
N ASP A 485 19.25 -28.75 6.70
CA ASP A 485 18.19 -29.59 7.30
C ASP A 485 17.50 -28.87 8.47
N LEU A 486 16.91 -27.73 8.15
CA LEU A 486 16.22 -26.85 9.09
C LEU A 486 14.71 -27.07 9.10
N LEU A 487 14.14 -27.88 8.21
CA LEU A 487 12.69 -28.07 8.14
C LEU A 487 12.27 -29.29 8.96
N SER A 488 11.32 -29.12 9.88
CA SER A 488 10.72 -30.23 10.63
C SER A 488 9.63 -30.93 9.80
N PHE A 489 9.51 -32.24 9.96
CA PHE A 489 8.33 -32.97 9.47
C PHE A 489 7.07 -32.75 10.32
N PHE A 490 7.21 -32.16 11.51
CA PHE A 490 6.09 -31.89 12.39
C PHE A 490 5.37 -30.61 11.96
N VAL A 491 4.17 -30.75 11.40
CA VAL A 491 3.34 -29.63 10.96
C VAL A 491 2.21 -29.39 11.96
N CYS A 492 1.99 -28.14 12.34
CA CYS A 492 0.95 -27.79 13.29
C CYS A 492 0.26 -26.48 12.92
N CYS A 493 -0.86 -26.15 13.57
CA CYS A 493 -1.50 -24.86 13.35
C CYS A 493 -0.62 -23.71 13.87
N ASP A 494 -0.85 -22.52 13.34
CA ASP A 494 -0.21 -21.27 13.75
C ASP A 494 -0.21 -21.03 15.27
N SER A 495 -1.34 -21.31 15.95
CA SER A 495 -1.41 -21.18 17.41
C SER A 495 -0.45 -22.15 18.12
N CYS A 496 -0.43 -23.42 17.72
CA CYS A 496 0.47 -24.41 18.31
C CYS A 496 1.94 -24.09 17.99
N ALA A 497 2.23 -23.64 16.77
CA ALA A 497 3.57 -23.25 16.36
C ALA A 497 4.15 -22.13 17.23
N PHE A 498 3.34 -21.13 17.59
CA PHE A 498 3.76 -20.06 18.50
C PHE A 498 4.23 -20.59 19.86
N TYR A 499 3.46 -21.49 20.48
CA TYR A 499 3.83 -22.05 21.79
C TYR A 499 4.99 -23.06 21.68
N LEU A 500 5.09 -23.83 20.60
CA LEU A 500 6.22 -24.74 20.37
C LEU A 500 7.52 -23.97 20.14
N HIS A 501 7.49 -22.86 19.39
CA HIS A 501 8.62 -21.95 19.23
C HIS A 501 9.06 -21.37 20.57
N LYS A 502 8.11 -20.90 21.40
CA LYS A 502 8.39 -20.42 22.75
C LYS A 502 8.95 -21.50 23.69
N SER A 503 8.49 -22.74 23.55
CA SER A 503 8.98 -23.88 24.33
C SER A 503 10.34 -24.39 23.84
N GLY A 504 10.76 -24.00 22.63
CA GLY A 504 12.01 -24.40 21.99
C GLY A 504 12.05 -25.87 21.55
N THR A 505 10.94 -26.62 21.62
CA THR A 505 10.94 -28.06 21.29
C THR A 505 9.60 -28.54 20.74
N ASN A 506 9.62 -29.52 19.86
CA ASN A 506 8.44 -30.17 19.30
C ASN A 506 8.29 -31.63 19.80
N PRO A 507 7.20 -32.34 19.44
CA PRO A 507 7.01 -33.75 19.82
C PRO A 507 8.07 -34.72 19.32
N PHE A 508 8.81 -34.38 18.26
CA PHE A 508 9.95 -35.15 17.75
C PHE A 508 11.26 -34.83 18.49
N GLN A 509 11.20 -34.01 19.55
CA GLN A 509 12.36 -33.58 20.35
C GLN A 509 13.37 -32.74 19.56
N GLU A 510 12.95 -32.15 18.44
CA GLU A 510 13.76 -31.22 17.68
C GLU A 510 13.72 -29.84 18.33
N THR A 511 14.85 -29.13 18.33
CA THR A 511 14.92 -27.76 18.82
C THR A 511 14.29 -26.82 17.81
N VAL A 512 13.17 -26.20 18.17
CA VAL A 512 12.44 -25.26 17.29
C VAL A 512 13.08 -23.89 17.38
N ILE A 513 13.50 -23.35 16.24
CA ILE A 513 14.19 -22.05 16.13
C ILE A 513 13.37 -21.00 15.38
N GLY A 514 12.37 -21.41 14.61
CA GLY A 514 11.51 -20.50 13.86
C GLY A 514 10.26 -21.19 13.31
N ALA A 515 9.43 -20.45 12.60
CA ALA A 515 8.24 -20.98 11.96
C ALA A 515 7.84 -20.16 10.73
N LEU A 516 7.23 -20.82 9.74
CA LEU A 516 6.73 -20.23 8.50
C LEU A 516 5.24 -20.52 8.37
N CYS A 517 4.40 -19.53 8.68
CA CYS A 517 2.96 -19.69 8.59
C CYS A 517 2.52 -19.79 7.13
N LEU A 518 1.68 -20.78 6.80
CA LEU A 518 1.22 -21.06 5.43
C LEU A 518 0.05 -20.15 5.05
N VAL A 519 0.34 -18.85 5.00
CA VAL A 519 -0.51 -17.75 4.51
C VAL A 519 0.20 -17.05 3.35
N CYS A 520 -0.53 -16.18 2.63
CA CYS A 520 -0.08 -15.52 1.41
C CYS A 520 1.38 -15.01 1.50
N VAL A 521 2.28 -15.68 0.79
CA VAL A 521 3.73 -15.46 0.90
C VAL A 521 4.11 -14.04 0.46
N SER A 522 3.53 -13.54 -0.63
CA SER A 522 3.80 -12.18 -1.12
C SER A 522 3.38 -11.08 -0.14
N ALA A 523 2.30 -11.28 0.61
CA ALA A 523 1.86 -10.35 1.66
C ALA A 523 2.72 -10.43 2.93
N ASN A 524 3.45 -11.52 3.12
CA ASN A 524 4.23 -11.82 4.32
C ASN A 524 5.72 -12.05 4.02
N GLN A 525 6.20 -11.55 2.87
CA GLN A 525 7.52 -11.89 2.34
C GLN A 525 8.65 -11.49 3.30
N ALA A 526 8.54 -10.31 3.92
CA ALA A 526 9.52 -9.82 4.89
C ALA A 526 9.68 -10.76 6.09
N LEU A 527 8.57 -11.30 6.61
CA LEU A 527 8.59 -12.22 7.75
C LEU A 527 9.15 -13.59 7.37
N TRP A 528 8.84 -14.07 6.17
CA TRP A 528 9.46 -15.28 5.63
C TRP A 528 10.97 -15.11 5.50
N LEU A 529 11.43 -13.97 4.96
CA LEU A 529 12.85 -13.65 4.83
C LEU A 529 13.53 -13.55 6.19
N GLU A 530 12.92 -12.86 7.16
CA GLU A 530 13.46 -12.73 8.52
C GLU A 530 13.59 -14.08 9.22
N ALA A 531 12.54 -14.90 9.20
CA ALA A 531 12.56 -16.24 9.80
C ALA A 531 13.62 -17.14 9.15
N MET A 532 13.77 -17.05 7.82
CA MET A 532 14.80 -17.79 7.08
C MET A 532 16.20 -17.28 7.39
N ASP A 533 16.43 -15.96 7.40
CA ASP A 533 17.73 -15.35 7.71
C ASP A 533 18.22 -15.71 9.10
N GLN A 534 17.32 -15.67 10.09
CA GLN A 534 17.59 -16.12 11.46
C GLN A 534 17.93 -17.62 11.50
N ALA A 535 17.17 -18.47 10.79
CA ALA A 535 17.39 -19.91 10.78
C ALA A 535 18.72 -20.32 10.11
N VAL A 536 19.10 -19.64 9.03
CA VAL A 536 20.39 -19.85 8.36
C VAL A 536 21.54 -19.02 8.98
N LYS A 537 21.23 -18.18 9.97
CA LYS A 537 22.18 -17.30 10.69
C LYS A 537 23.00 -16.38 9.77
N GLY A 538 22.34 -15.69 8.84
CA GLY A 538 22.99 -14.71 7.96
C GLY A 538 24.05 -15.29 7.01
N ARG A 539 23.96 -16.57 6.66
CA ARG A 539 24.93 -17.24 5.75
C ARG A 539 24.78 -16.81 4.29
N PHE A 540 23.58 -16.44 3.88
CA PHE A 540 23.25 -16.15 2.48
C PHE A 540 22.77 -14.72 2.30
N ASP A 541 22.96 -14.18 1.10
CA ASP A 541 22.37 -12.92 0.72
C ASP A 541 20.82 -13.01 0.74
N ILE A 542 20.17 -11.94 1.19
CA ILE A 542 18.71 -11.87 1.36
C ILE A 542 17.95 -12.23 0.08
N SER A 543 18.50 -11.90 -1.09
CA SER A 543 17.86 -12.16 -2.38
C SER A 543 17.88 -13.65 -2.78
N ASP A 544 18.68 -14.49 -2.13
CA ASP A 544 18.74 -15.93 -2.38
C ASP A 544 17.90 -16.74 -1.38
N LEU A 545 17.49 -16.16 -0.25
CA LEU A 545 16.87 -16.89 0.88
C LEU A 545 15.59 -17.64 0.51
N LEU A 546 14.66 -17.04 -0.23
CA LEU A 546 13.42 -17.73 -0.63
C LEU A 546 13.69 -18.86 -1.63
N THR A 547 14.72 -18.72 -2.46
CA THR A 547 15.15 -19.77 -3.38
C THR A 547 15.79 -20.94 -2.64
N VAL A 548 16.60 -20.65 -1.62
CA VAL A 548 17.15 -21.66 -0.70
C VAL A 548 16.04 -22.34 0.09
N CYS A 549 15.05 -21.59 0.57
CA CYS A 549 13.85 -22.13 1.23
C CYS A 549 13.13 -23.13 0.33
N LEU A 550 12.95 -22.80 -0.96
CA LEU A 550 12.34 -23.68 -1.93
C LEU A 550 13.13 -24.99 -2.11
N ALA A 551 14.47 -24.91 -2.19
CA ALA A 551 15.34 -26.09 -2.27
C ALA A 551 15.26 -26.97 -1.01
N MET A 552 15.14 -26.36 0.17
CA MET A 552 14.98 -27.08 1.43
C MET A 552 13.65 -27.82 1.51
N VAL A 553 12.55 -27.15 1.14
CA VAL A 553 11.21 -27.76 1.12
C VAL A 553 11.15 -28.92 0.12
N ASP A 554 11.75 -28.74 -1.06
CA ASP A 554 11.84 -29.79 -2.08
C ASP A 554 12.61 -31.02 -1.60
N LYS A 555 13.79 -30.84 -0.99
CA LYS A 555 14.54 -31.96 -0.40
C LYS A 555 13.70 -32.67 0.67
N LYS A 556 13.07 -31.92 1.57
CA LYS A 556 12.25 -32.50 2.65
C LYS A 556 11.05 -33.26 2.09
N LEU A 557 10.48 -32.81 0.98
CA LEU A 557 9.41 -33.50 0.27
C LEU A 557 9.87 -34.87 -0.25
N VAL A 558 11.09 -34.96 -0.81
CA VAL A 558 11.67 -36.25 -1.27
C VAL A 558 11.91 -37.19 -0.08
N GLU A 559 12.50 -36.68 1.01
CA GLU A 559 12.74 -37.46 2.24
C GLU A 559 11.43 -37.97 2.88
N ASN A 560 10.31 -37.26 2.68
CA ASN A 560 9.02 -37.65 3.24
C ASN A 560 8.49 -38.97 2.66
N GLU A 561 8.82 -39.29 1.41
CA GLU A 561 8.31 -40.50 0.73
C GLU A 561 8.87 -41.78 1.39
N SER A 562 10.16 -41.78 1.71
CA SER A 562 10.85 -42.93 2.32
C SER A 562 10.79 -42.95 3.86
N ARG A 563 10.24 -41.91 4.50
CA ARG A 563 10.14 -41.80 5.95
C ARG A 563 9.29 -42.92 6.57
N ASP A 564 9.64 -43.37 7.77
CA ASP A 564 8.77 -44.23 8.59
C ASP A 564 7.76 -43.36 9.37
N ALA A 565 6.56 -43.18 8.82
CA ALA A 565 5.48 -42.39 9.41
C ALA A 565 4.11 -42.87 8.88
N PRO A 566 3.01 -42.63 9.62
CA PRO A 566 1.66 -42.89 9.12
C PRO A 566 1.41 -42.17 7.79
N GLU A 567 0.70 -42.83 6.87
CA GLU A 567 0.42 -42.27 5.54
C GLU A 567 -0.35 -40.94 5.61
N GLU A 568 -1.16 -40.75 6.65
CA GLU A 568 -1.86 -39.48 6.90
C GLU A 568 -0.89 -38.33 7.17
N ASP A 569 0.15 -38.56 7.97
CA ASP A 569 1.18 -37.56 8.29
C ASP A 569 2.08 -37.29 7.08
N LYS A 570 2.39 -38.32 6.29
CA LYS A 570 3.11 -38.18 5.02
C LYS A 570 2.31 -37.33 4.04
N ARG A 571 1.03 -37.64 3.85
CA ARG A 571 0.13 -36.91 2.95
C ARG A 571 0.00 -35.45 3.38
N LEU A 572 -0.22 -35.19 4.67
CA LEU A 572 -0.33 -33.83 5.19
C LEU A 572 0.92 -33.00 4.91
N PHE A 573 2.11 -33.56 5.19
CA PHE A 573 3.37 -32.86 4.89
C PHE A 573 3.55 -32.64 3.39
N ARG A 574 3.24 -33.65 2.56
CA ARG A 574 3.34 -33.57 1.10
C ARG A 574 2.51 -32.41 0.56
N GLU A 575 1.26 -32.29 1.01
CA GLU A 575 0.35 -31.21 0.60
C GLU A 575 0.83 -29.83 1.07
N CYS A 576 1.33 -29.72 2.31
CA CYS A 576 1.93 -28.47 2.82
C CYS A 576 3.14 -28.05 1.98
N ALA A 577 4.07 -28.97 1.74
CA ALA A 577 5.28 -28.70 0.97
C ALA A 577 4.97 -28.30 -0.48
N GLN A 578 4.04 -29.01 -1.14
CA GLN A 578 3.59 -28.66 -2.50
C GLN A 578 2.92 -27.28 -2.55
N TRP A 579 2.10 -26.94 -1.56
CA TRP A 579 1.50 -25.61 -1.44
C TRP A 579 2.60 -24.53 -1.30
N THR A 580 3.57 -24.76 -0.41
CA THR A 580 4.70 -23.84 -0.20
C THR A 580 5.51 -23.65 -1.47
N ILE A 581 5.90 -24.74 -2.14
CA ILE A 581 6.70 -24.70 -3.37
C ILE A 581 5.99 -23.85 -4.45
N ARG A 582 4.69 -24.05 -4.67
CA ARG A 582 3.92 -23.29 -5.67
C ARG A 582 3.89 -21.79 -5.38
N HIS A 583 3.63 -21.40 -4.13
CA HIS A 583 3.48 -19.98 -3.78
C HIS A 583 4.81 -19.26 -3.60
N VAL A 584 5.86 -19.96 -3.13
CA VAL A 584 7.22 -19.42 -3.11
C VAL A 584 7.72 -19.22 -4.54
N ALA A 585 7.51 -20.17 -5.46
CA ALA A 585 7.92 -20.02 -6.87
C ALA A 585 7.24 -18.84 -7.58
N GLN A 586 6.02 -18.46 -7.18
CA GLN A 586 5.32 -17.28 -7.69
C GLN A 586 5.88 -15.95 -7.13
N THR A 587 6.57 -15.99 -5.99
CA THR A 587 7.05 -14.79 -5.28
C THR A 587 8.56 -14.57 -5.46
N VAL A 588 9.34 -15.65 -5.61
CA VAL A 588 10.80 -15.60 -5.77
C VAL A 588 11.16 -14.87 -7.06
N GLU A 589 11.89 -13.77 -6.93
CA GLU A 589 12.55 -13.08 -8.04
C GLU A 589 13.98 -13.57 -8.20
N MET A 590 14.37 -13.85 -9.44
CA MET A 590 15.73 -14.26 -9.80
C MET A 590 16.09 -13.75 -11.20
N PRO A 591 17.38 -13.79 -11.59
CA PRO A 591 17.80 -13.45 -12.94
C PRO A 591 16.97 -14.23 -13.98
N ALA A 592 16.57 -13.59 -15.08
CA ALA A 592 15.83 -14.23 -16.17
C ALA A 592 16.61 -15.37 -16.85
N THR A 593 17.91 -15.40 -16.61
CA THR A 593 18.87 -16.45 -16.98
C THR A 593 18.94 -17.58 -15.94
N LEU A 594 18.15 -17.55 -14.86
CA LEU A 594 18.12 -18.53 -13.75
C LEU A 594 19.31 -18.46 -12.77
N SER A 595 20.45 -17.89 -13.19
CA SER A 595 21.64 -17.74 -12.35
C SER A 595 22.45 -16.52 -12.78
N ALA A 596 22.93 -15.75 -11.81
CA ALA A 596 23.85 -14.64 -12.07
C ALA A 596 25.19 -15.11 -12.69
N ALA A 597 25.58 -16.38 -12.48
CA ALA A 597 26.78 -16.96 -13.08
C ALA A 597 26.64 -17.14 -14.61
N PHE A 598 25.43 -17.03 -15.15
CA PHE A 598 25.19 -17.19 -16.58
C PHE A 598 25.25 -15.88 -17.35
N GLU A 599 25.41 -14.74 -16.67
CA GLU A 599 25.38 -13.41 -17.26
C GLU A 599 26.78 -12.87 -17.53
N ALA A 600 27.03 -12.45 -18.77
CA ALA A 600 28.30 -11.87 -19.21
C ALA A 600 28.42 -10.36 -18.87
N GLY A 601 28.03 -9.96 -17.66
CA GLY A 601 28.27 -8.60 -17.15
C GLY A 601 27.26 -7.51 -17.54
N LYS A 602 26.03 -7.84 -17.97
CA LYS A 602 24.92 -6.88 -18.09
C LYS A 602 24.02 -6.98 -16.85
N GLU A 603 23.35 -5.88 -16.47
CA GLU A 603 22.34 -5.92 -15.41
C GLU A 603 21.23 -6.91 -15.76
N ALA A 604 21.06 -7.92 -14.89
CA ALA A 604 20.07 -8.97 -15.01
C ALA A 604 18.64 -8.39 -15.06
N GLU A 605 17.88 -8.69 -16.11
CA GLU A 605 16.42 -8.58 -16.02
C GLU A 605 15.94 -9.59 -14.97
N LYS A 606 15.30 -9.12 -13.90
CA LYS A 606 14.73 -9.98 -12.86
C LYS A 606 13.31 -10.34 -13.21
N THR A 607 12.94 -11.59 -12.97
CA THR A 607 11.57 -12.07 -13.11
C THR A 607 11.29 -13.17 -12.09
N THR A 608 10.02 -13.52 -11.93
CA THR A 608 9.62 -14.57 -10.99
C THR A 608 9.99 -15.95 -11.52
N LEU A 609 10.41 -16.87 -10.67
CA LEU A 609 10.72 -18.26 -11.05
C LEU A 609 9.57 -18.91 -11.82
N ALA A 610 8.32 -18.74 -11.37
CA ALA A 610 7.14 -19.27 -12.06
C ALA A 610 7.02 -18.80 -13.53
N LYS A 611 7.36 -17.53 -13.82
CA LYS A 611 7.37 -16.99 -15.19
C LYS A 611 8.49 -17.56 -16.05
N ILE A 612 9.64 -17.89 -15.47
CA ILE A 612 10.75 -18.53 -16.18
C ILE A 612 10.32 -19.94 -16.60
N LEU A 613 9.75 -20.69 -15.66
CA LEU A 613 9.28 -22.05 -15.87
C LEU A 613 8.14 -22.15 -16.90
N SER A 614 7.31 -21.11 -17.02
CA SER A 614 6.19 -21.08 -17.96
C SER A 614 6.56 -20.67 -19.39
N ARG A 615 7.84 -20.44 -19.71
CA ARG A 615 8.26 -20.07 -21.08
C ARG A 615 8.14 -21.28 -22.02
N GLU A 616 7.60 -21.05 -23.22
CA GLU A 616 7.24 -22.06 -24.23
C GLU A 616 8.39 -23.02 -24.60
N HIS A 617 9.64 -22.58 -24.48
CA HIS A 617 10.82 -23.38 -24.82
C HIS A 617 11.65 -23.85 -23.62
N PHE A 618 11.32 -23.47 -22.38
CA PHE A 618 12.17 -23.74 -21.21
C PHE A 618 12.37 -25.24 -20.97
N ALA A 619 11.29 -26.02 -21.04
CA ALA A 619 11.30 -27.48 -20.92
C ALA A 619 11.52 -28.21 -22.27
N SER A 620 11.66 -27.47 -23.37
CA SER A 620 11.86 -28.00 -24.73
C SER A 620 13.33 -27.93 -25.13
N VAL A 621 14.18 -28.52 -24.30
CA VAL A 621 15.65 -28.42 -24.39
C VAL A 621 16.21 -29.00 -25.70
N GLY A 622 15.55 -30.04 -26.23
CA GLY A 622 15.87 -30.64 -27.54
C GLY A 622 15.47 -29.81 -28.75
N ALA A 623 14.71 -28.72 -28.57
CA ALA A 623 14.32 -27.83 -29.66
C ALA A 623 15.52 -27.01 -30.17
N ILE A 624 15.54 -26.75 -31.47
CA ILE A 624 16.62 -25.99 -32.11
C ILE A 624 16.60 -24.54 -31.62
N GLU A 625 15.42 -23.98 -31.34
CA GLU A 625 15.29 -22.59 -30.88
C GLU A 625 15.79 -22.36 -29.44
N ASN A 626 15.87 -23.40 -28.60
CA ASN A 626 16.34 -23.28 -27.21
C ASN A 626 17.88 -23.33 -27.13
N VAL A 627 18.54 -22.23 -27.44
CA VAL A 627 20.02 -22.17 -27.51
C VAL A 627 20.67 -21.99 -26.13
N ASP A 628 19.99 -21.34 -25.19
CA ASP A 628 20.57 -20.96 -23.88
C ASP A 628 20.69 -22.13 -22.90
N LEU A 629 19.85 -23.17 -23.07
CA LEU A 629 19.85 -24.41 -22.29
C LEU A 629 19.87 -24.19 -20.77
N LEU A 630 19.19 -23.13 -20.29
CA LEU A 630 19.24 -22.67 -18.90
C LEU A 630 18.96 -23.77 -17.88
N LEU A 631 17.99 -24.64 -18.18
CA LEU A 631 17.63 -25.78 -17.35
C LEU A 631 18.80 -26.78 -17.19
N LEU A 632 19.49 -27.14 -18.28
CA LEU A 632 20.57 -28.14 -18.25
C LEU A 632 21.85 -27.62 -17.58
N ARG A 633 22.09 -26.31 -17.68
CA ARG A 633 23.27 -25.65 -17.09
C ARG A 633 23.24 -25.60 -15.57
N TYR A 634 22.09 -25.87 -14.95
CA TYR A 634 22.00 -25.93 -13.50
C TYR A 634 22.67 -27.21 -12.96
N PRO A 635 23.41 -27.16 -11.84
CA PRO A 635 23.96 -28.35 -11.20
C PRO A 635 22.86 -29.38 -10.90
N ILE A 636 23.20 -30.69 -10.97
CA ILE A 636 22.22 -31.79 -10.84
C ILE A 636 21.27 -31.59 -9.63
N PRO A 637 21.75 -31.28 -8.40
CA PRO A 637 20.86 -31.03 -7.28
C PRO A 637 19.77 -29.98 -7.55
N GLY A 638 20.13 -28.82 -8.10
CA GLY A 638 19.16 -27.77 -8.41
C GLY A 638 18.35 -28.04 -9.69
N PHE A 639 18.91 -28.78 -10.66
CA PHE A 639 18.15 -29.30 -11.79
C PHE A 639 16.99 -30.19 -11.31
N MET A 640 17.22 -31.05 -10.31
CA MET A 640 16.14 -31.90 -9.77
C MET A 640 15.02 -31.08 -9.12
N VAL A 641 15.36 -29.98 -8.43
CA VAL A 641 14.36 -29.06 -7.88
C VAL A 641 13.54 -28.41 -9.01
N LEU A 642 14.19 -27.94 -10.07
CA LEU A 642 13.52 -27.38 -11.25
C LEU A 642 12.63 -28.40 -11.96
N LEU A 643 13.08 -29.65 -12.07
CA LEU A 643 12.34 -30.73 -12.70
C LEU A 643 11.06 -31.06 -11.90
N ARG A 644 11.14 -31.11 -10.57
CA ARG A 644 9.96 -31.29 -9.70
C ARG A 644 9.00 -30.09 -9.74
N LEU A 645 9.53 -28.88 -9.81
CA LEU A 645 8.71 -27.69 -10.05
C LEU A 645 7.95 -27.79 -11.38
N LEU A 646 8.62 -28.22 -12.44
CA LEU A 646 8.00 -28.42 -13.76
C LEU A 646 6.94 -29.52 -13.74
N SER A 647 7.18 -30.64 -13.03
CA SER A 647 6.20 -31.73 -12.91
C SER A 647 4.97 -31.33 -12.10
N LEU A 648 5.14 -30.52 -11.05
CA LEU A 648 4.03 -29.99 -10.26
C LEU A 648 3.15 -28.99 -11.00
N LEU A 649 3.66 -28.43 -12.10
CA LEU A 649 2.99 -27.35 -12.82
C LEU A 649 2.44 -27.80 -14.18
N TYR A 650 3.22 -28.43 -15.06
CA TYR A 650 2.82 -28.55 -16.48
C TYR A 650 3.38 -29.76 -17.27
N VAL A 651 4.26 -30.60 -16.72
CA VAL A 651 5.04 -31.56 -17.53
C VAL A 651 4.61 -33.03 -17.33
N GLN A 652 4.44 -33.76 -18.45
CA GLN A 652 4.09 -35.19 -18.47
C GLN A 652 5.30 -36.09 -18.15
N PRO A 653 5.09 -37.31 -17.61
CA PRO A 653 6.18 -38.23 -17.25
C PRO A 653 7.16 -38.54 -18.37
N ASP A 654 6.70 -38.71 -19.61
CA ASP A 654 7.56 -39.01 -20.76
C ASP A 654 8.54 -37.85 -21.06
N GLN A 655 8.09 -36.61 -20.89
CA GLN A 655 8.95 -35.44 -21.06
C GLN A 655 9.98 -35.32 -19.92
N ILE A 656 9.63 -35.73 -18.70
CA ILE A 656 10.56 -35.80 -17.56
C ILE A 656 11.69 -36.81 -17.86
N GLN A 657 11.36 -37.98 -18.40
CA GLN A 657 12.35 -39.00 -18.81
C GLN A 657 13.33 -38.44 -19.84
N THR A 658 12.82 -37.74 -20.85
CA THR A 658 13.66 -37.10 -21.87
C THR A 658 14.56 -36.02 -21.28
N LEU A 659 14.05 -35.17 -20.38
CA LEU A 659 14.84 -34.14 -19.71
C LEU A 659 15.94 -34.72 -18.80
N LEU A 660 15.63 -35.80 -18.08
CA LEU A 660 16.61 -36.53 -17.26
C LEU A 660 17.76 -37.07 -18.11
N PHE A 661 17.43 -37.72 -19.23
CA PHE A 661 18.44 -38.21 -20.16
C PHE A 661 19.30 -37.07 -20.71
N GLN A 662 18.67 -35.98 -21.16
CA GLN A 662 19.37 -34.79 -21.66
C GLN A 662 20.30 -34.16 -20.62
N ARG A 663 19.92 -34.16 -19.33
CA ARG A 663 20.80 -33.70 -18.24
C ARG A 663 22.00 -34.62 -18.05
N VAL A 664 21.84 -35.93 -18.17
CA VAL A 664 22.96 -36.88 -18.15
C VAL A 664 23.92 -36.61 -19.31
N LEU A 665 23.40 -36.44 -20.54
CA LEU A 665 24.25 -36.10 -21.70
C LEU A 665 25.04 -34.81 -21.45
N PHE A 666 24.37 -33.78 -20.96
CA PHE A 666 25.00 -32.51 -20.66
C PHE A 666 26.07 -32.63 -19.57
N HIS A 667 25.82 -33.45 -18.54
CA HIS A 667 26.80 -33.72 -17.48
C HIS A 667 28.06 -34.39 -18.02
N VAL A 668 27.90 -35.39 -18.90
CA VAL A 668 29.03 -36.06 -19.55
C VAL A 668 29.87 -35.04 -20.34
N MET A 669 29.23 -34.09 -21.03
CA MET A 669 29.96 -33.00 -21.70
C MET A 669 30.69 -32.10 -20.70
N GLU A 670 30.05 -31.70 -19.59
CA GLU A 670 30.67 -30.91 -18.52
C GLU A 670 31.95 -31.59 -18.01
N GLN A 671 31.89 -32.89 -17.71
CA GLN A 671 33.02 -33.67 -17.21
C GLN A 671 34.16 -33.77 -18.24
N ILE A 672 33.83 -34.04 -19.51
CA ILE A 672 34.85 -34.12 -20.58
C ILE A 672 35.51 -32.77 -20.80
N THR A 673 34.74 -31.67 -20.84
CA THR A 673 35.29 -30.32 -20.98
C THR A 673 36.17 -29.96 -19.78
N ALA A 674 35.75 -30.26 -18.55
CA ALA A 674 36.54 -30.01 -17.35
C ALA A 674 37.89 -30.74 -17.36
N ARG A 675 37.90 -32.04 -17.72
CA ARG A 675 39.13 -32.84 -17.86
C ARG A 675 40.08 -32.30 -18.94
N ARG A 676 39.54 -31.79 -20.05
CA ARG A 676 40.36 -31.14 -21.08
C ARG A 676 41.03 -29.87 -20.55
N MET A 677 40.30 -29.08 -19.76
CA MET A 677 40.84 -27.85 -19.18
C MET A 677 41.87 -28.13 -18.07
N SER A 678 41.75 -29.24 -17.34
CA SER A 678 42.73 -29.65 -16.32
C SER A 678 43.97 -30.36 -16.90
N GLY A 679 43.95 -30.74 -18.17
CA GLY A 679 45.06 -31.45 -18.83
C GLY A 679 45.07 -32.98 -18.61
N GLU A 680 44.05 -33.54 -17.96
CA GLU A 680 43.88 -34.99 -17.74
C GLU A 680 43.23 -35.65 -18.98
N LEU A 681 44.00 -35.82 -20.05
CA LEU A 681 43.47 -36.19 -21.37
C LEU A 681 43.58 -37.68 -21.73
N GLN A 682 43.51 -38.61 -20.76
CA GLN A 682 43.48 -40.04 -21.05
C GLN A 682 42.12 -40.64 -20.70
N LEU A 683 41.12 -40.36 -21.55
CA LEU A 683 39.90 -41.17 -21.58
C LEU A 683 40.20 -42.46 -22.36
N PRO A 684 39.86 -43.66 -21.86
CA PRO A 684 40.07 -44.91 -22.59
C PRO A 684 39.00 -45.05 -23.69
N ILE A 685 39.10 -44.24 -24.75
CA ILE A 685 38.11 -44.13 -25.83
C ILE A 685 37.79 -45.50 -26.43
N ASP A 686 38.82 -46.32 -26.67
CA ASP A 686 38.65 -47.65 -27.26
C ASP A 686 37.96 -48.64 -26.31
N GLU A 687 38.08 -48.45 -24.99
CA GLU A 687 37.38 -49.26 -23.99
C GLU A 687 35.91 -48.81 -23.83
N ILE A 688 35.68 -47.50 -23.81
CA ILE A 688 34.36 -46.88 -23.72
C ILE A 688 33.52 -47.26 -24.94
N LEU A 689 34.11 -47.21 -26.14
CA LEU A 689 33.45 -47.54 -27.41
C LEU A 689 33.54 -49.03 -27.75
N GLY A 690 34.27 -49.84 -26.97
CA GLY A 690 34.44 -51.28 -27.20
C GLY A 690 35.15 -51.65 -28.50
N LEU A 691 36.09 -50.81 -28.95
CA LEU A 691 36.89 -51.02 -30.16
C LEU A 691 38.07 -52.00 -29.92
N ASN A 692 38.34 -52.37 -28.66
CA ASN A 692 39.45 -53.24 -28.26
C ASN A 692 39.18 -54.76 -28.31
N ASN A 693 38.01 -55.23 -28.75
CA ASN A 693 37.69 -56.67 -28.83
C ASN A 693 38.32 -57.39 -30.06
N GLY A 694 39.60 -57.14 -30.32
CA GLY A 694 40.41 -57.77 -31.37
C GLY A 694 41.18 -59.01 -30.91
N GLY A 695 40.68 -59.76 -29.93
CA GLY A 695 41.44 -60.85 -29.31
C GLY A 695 40.60 -62.01 -28.82
N GLN A 696 39.97 -62.76 -29.74
CA GLN A 696 39.84 -64.23 -29.71
C GLN A 696 38.84 -64.69 -30.79
N THR A 697 39.35 -64.90 -32.00
CA THR A 697 39.24 -66.12 -32.84
C THR A 697 39.57 -65.71 -34.27
N ALA A 698 40.81 -65.96 -34.68
CA ALA A 698 41.18 -65.97 -36.08
C ALA A 698 40.44 -67.12 -36.77
N ASN A 699 39.60 -66.80 -37.75
CA ASN A 699 39.39 -67.50 -39.03
C ASN A 699 37.98 -67.23 -39.55
N THR A 700 37.83 -66.17 -40.35
CA THR A 700 37.27 -66.21 -41.73
C THR A 700 37.27 -64.80 -42.29
N ALA A 701 37.89 -64.63 -43.45
CA ALA A 701 37.81 -63.43 -44.24
C ALA A 701 36.40 -63.29 -44.83
N ASN A 702 35.71 -62.18 -44.49
CA ASN A 702 34.95 -61.29 -45.39
C ASN A 702 33.92 -60.49 -44.59
N ASP A 703 33.89 -59.18 -44.89
CA ASP A 703 32.90 -58.17 -44.52
C ASP A 703 32.69 -57.81 -43.04
N GLY A 704 32.67 -56.50 -42.80
CA GLY A 704 31.96 -55.90 -41.68
C GLY A 704 32.78 -54.89 -40.90
N ASN A 705 32.40 -53.61 -41.01
CA ASN A 705 32.66 -52.58 -40.01
C ASN A 705 32.65 -53.18 -38.60
N GLN A 706 33.73 -53.08 -37.83
CA GLN A 706 33.67 -53.33 -36.39
C GLN A 706 32.76 -52.25 -35.79
N VAL A 707 31.47 -52.56 -35.67
CA VAL A 707 30.53 -51.69 -34.98
C VAL A 707 30.88 -51.80 -33.51
N GLY A 708 31.41 -50.71 -32.93
CA GLY A 708 31.68 -50.61 -31.48
C GLY A 708 30.42 -50.85 -30.64
N LYS A 709 30.51 -50.75 -29.31
CA LYS A 709 29.37 -50.93 -28.39
C LYS A 709 28.13 -50.17 -28.90
N VAL A 710 27.04 -50.91 -29.15
CA VAL A 710 25.74 -50.39 -29.63
C VAL A 710 24.77 -50.07 -28.48
N SER A 711 25.17 -50.33 -27.24
CA SER A 711 24.45 -49.97 -26.03
C SER A 711 25.44 -49.78 -24.88
N ILE A 712 25.33 -48.66 -24.15
CA ILE A 712 26.15 -48.33 -22.99
C ILE A 712 25.21 -47.91 -21.84
N PRO A 713 24.99 -48.76 -20.82
CA PRO A 713 24.16 -48.42 -19.67
C PRO A 713 24.67 -47.17 -18.92
N ILE A 714 23.76 -46.35 -18.38
CA ILE A 714 24.14 -45.12 -17.65
C ILE A 714 25.02 -45.43 -16.44
N ALA A 715 24.78 -46.56 -15.75
CA ALA A 715 25.60 -46.98 -14.62
C ALA A 715 27.08 -47.24 -14.98
N GLU A 716 27.38 -47.62 -16.23
CA GLU A 716 28.75 -47.85 -16.73
C GLU A 716 29.53 -46.52 -16.88
N LEU A 717 28.85 -45.37 -16.93
CA LEU A 717 29.51 -44.06 -16.97
C LEU A 717 30.31 -43.77 -15.70
N VAL A 718 29.95 -44.39 -14.57
CA VAL A 718 30.65 -44.24 -13.30
C VAL A 718 32.04 -44.86 -13.36
N SER A 719 32.19 -46.05 -13.96
CA SER A 719 33.51 -46.70 -14.13
C SER A 719 34.46 -45.90 -15.02
N TYR A 720 33.91 -45.08 -15.92
CA TYR A 720 34.70 -44.18 -16.78
C TYR A 720 34.92 -42.79 -16.16
N GLY A 721 34.32 -42.54 -14.98
CA GLY A 721 34.28 -41.25 -14.29
C GLY A 721 33.60 -40.13 -15.09
N LEU A 722 32.72 -40.49 -16.02
CA LEU A 722 31.90 -39.55 -16.80
C LEU A 722 30.61 -39.14 -16.04
N LEU A 723 30.32 -39.83 -14.94
CA LEU A 723 29.25 -39.52 -13.99
C LEU A 723 29.73 -39.93 -12.59
N ASP A 724 29.56 -39.08 -11.59
CA ASP A 724 29.88 -39.45 -10.21
C ASP A 724 28.71 -40.20 -9.54
N LEU A 725 29.04 -40.98 -8.49
CA LEU A 725 28.07 -41.83 -7.82
C LEU A 725 26.97 -41.03 -7.11
N ASP A 726 27.29 -39.85 -6.57
CA ASP A 726 26.34 -39.00 -5.85
C ASP A 726 25.32 -38.38 -6.80
N SER A 727 25.77 -37.92 -7.97
CA SER A 727 24.93 -37.47 -9.08
C SER A 727 24.00 -38.58 -9.57
N LEU A 728 24.50 -39.80 -9.76
CA LEU A 728 23.68 -40.95 -10.14
C LEU A 728 22.60 -41.26 -9.10
N ASN A 729 22.97 -41.27 -7.82
CA ASN A 729 22.03 -41.50 -6.72
C ASN A 729 20.99 -40.37 -6.62
N THR A 730 21.39 -39.12 -6.88
CA THR A 730 20.48 -37.97 -6.92
C THR A 730 19.43 -38.11 -8.03
N LEU A 731 19.84 -38.59 -9.21
CA LEU A 731 18.93 -38.86 -10.33
C LEU A 731 17.96 -40.02 -10.02
N ARG A 732 18.45 -41.08 -9.38
CA ARG A 732 17.63 -42.24 -8.96
C ARG A 732 16.51 -41.92 -7.98
N ASN A 733 16.60 -40.79 -7.26
CA ASN A 733 15.52 -40.33 -6.38
C ASN A 733 14.27 -39.88 -7.16
N GLN A 734 14.34 -39.78 -8.49
CA GLN A 734 13.20 -39.47 -9.36
C GLN A 734 12.63 -40.76 -9.96
N ALA A 735 11.33 -40.98 -9.76
CA ALA A 735 10.67 -42.23 -10.18
C ALA A 735 10.84 -42.53 -11.67
N GLU A 736 10.78 -41.49 -12.51
CA GLU A 736 10.90 -41.59 -13.96
C GLU A 736 12.32 -42.00 -14.42
N PHE A 737 13.35 -41.84 -13.58
CA PHE A 737 14.73 -42.15 -13.96
C PHE A 737 14.98 -43.65 -14.14
N GLY A 738 14.22 -44.52 -13.48
CA GLY A 738 14.39 -45.98 -13.60
C GLY A 738 14.22 -46.50 -15.04
N ALA A 739 13.29 -45.92 -15.80
CA ALA A 739 13.12 -46.23 -17.22
C ALA A 739 14.29 -45.74 -18.06
N VAL A 740 14.80 -44.54 -17.75
CA VAL A 740 15.97 -43.95 -18.43
C VAL A 740 17.21 -44.82 -18.19
N GLU A 741 17.52 -45.13 -16.94
CA GLU A 741 18.69 -45.92 -16.57
C GLU A 741 18.72 -47.31 -17.22
N SER A 742 17.55 -47.96 -17.36
CA SER A 742 17.45 -49.32 -17.90
C SER A 742 17.35 -49.40 -19.43
N GLN A 743 16.77 -48.40 -20.11
CA GLN A 743 16.41 -48.52 -21.53
C GLN A 743 17.16 -47.56 -22.45
N SER A 744 17.78 -46.48 -21.95
CA SER A 744 18.44 -45.49 -22.80
C SER A 744 19.86 -45.86 -23.25
N GLY A 745 20.31 -47.09 -22.97
CA GLY A 745 21.65 -47.56 -23.29
C GLY A 745 22.05 -47.41 -24.77
N PRO A 746 21.19 -47.77 -25.73
CA PRO A 746 21.49 -47.57 -27.15
C PRO A 746 21.58 -46.09 -27.56
N ALA A 747 20.72 -45.22 -27.02
CA ALA A 747 20.81 -43.78 -27.27
C ALA A 747 22.11 -43.18 -26.68
N MET A 748 22.53 -43.65 -25.50
CA MET A 748 23.80 -43.25 -24.88
C MET A 748 25.01 -43.69 -25.72
N ALA A 749 24.96 -44.88 -26.32
CA ALA A 749 26.01 -45.34 -27.23
C ALA A 749 26.14 -44.42 -28.45
N VAL A 750 25.04 -44.12 -29.15
CA VAL A 750 25.05 -43.19 -30.30
C VAL A 750 25.64 -41.83 -29.90
N PHE A 751 25.26 -41.33 -28.72
CA PHE A 751 25.78 -40.09 -28.17
C PHE A 751 27.30 -40.12 -27.95
N LEU A 752 27.82 -41.13 -27.25
CA LEU A 752 29.25 -41.22 -26.92
C LEU A 752 30.13 -41.38 -28.16
N HIS A 753 29.70 -42.18 -29.14
CA HIS A 753 30.38 -42.30 -30.44
C HIS A 753 30.47 -40.94 -31.14
N HIS A 754 29.38 -40.17 -31.14
CA HIS A 754 29.35 -38.85 -31.76
C HIS A 754 30.18 -37.81 -30.98
N LEU A 755 30.07 -37.79 -29.65
CA LEU A 755 30.75 -36.84 -28.78
C LEU A 755 32.27 -37.05 -28.78
N LEU A 756 32.74 -38.29 -28.74
CA LEU A 756 34.18 -38.57 -28.72
C LEU A 756 34.83 -38.31 -30.07
N ARG A 757 34.09 -38.48 -31.17
CA ARG A 757 34.59 -38.23 -32.54
C ARG A 757 34.55 -36.77 -32.96
N TYR A 758 33.49 -36.03 -32.61
CA TYR A 758 33.27 -34.65 -33.10
C TYR A 758 33.19 -33.60 -31.98
N GLY A 759 32.97 -34.00 -30.73
CA GLY A 759 32.83 -33.09 -29.59
C GLY A 759 34.12 -32.36 -29.18
N GLN A 760 35.26 -32.72 -29.77
CA GLN A 760 36.54 -32.03 -29.54
C GLN A 760 36.58 -30.61 -30.13
N VAL A 761 35.73 -30.34 -31.14
CA VAL A 761 35.71 -29.06 -31.87
C VAL A 761 35.04 -27.94 -31.05
N TYR A 762 34.25 -28.28 -30.03
CA TYR A 762 33.45 -27.31 -29.29
C TYR A 762 34.10 -26.93 -27.94
N PRO A 763 34.28 -25.63 -27.65
CA PRO A 763 34.96 -25.16 -26.45
C PRO A 763 34.07 -25.20 -25.20
N THR A 764 32.74 -25.31 -25.34
CA THR A 764 31.79 -25.29 -24.23
C THR A 764 30.74 -26.41 -24.34
N PRO A 765 30.23 -26.95 -23.22
CA PRO A 765 29.14 -27.93 -23.22
C PRO A 765 27.89 -27.42 -23.94
N THR A 766 27.50 -26.15 -23.72
CA THR A 766 26.37 -25.50 -24.41
C THR A 766 26.55 -25.49 -25.93
N GLY A 767 27.74 -25.10 -26.41
CA GLY A 767 28.04 -25.09 -27.84
C GLY A 767 28.00 -26.50 -28.44
N CYS A 768 28.54 -27.49 -27.73
CA CYS A 768 28.51 -28.88 -28.13
C CYS A 768 27.07 -29.40 -28.22
N PHE A 769 26.27 -29.25 -27.17
CA PHE A 769 24.88 -29.72 -27.14
C PHE A 769 24.04 -29.08 -28.25
N ASN A 770 24.18 -27.77 -28.48
CA ASN A 770 23.50 -27.08 -29.57
C ASN A 770 23.86 -27.62 -30.95
N ALA A 771 25.13 -27.96 -31.18
CA ALA A 771 25.55 -28.59 -32.43
C ALA A 771 24.94 -29.99 -32.59
N LEU A 772 24.90 -30.79 -31.52
CA LEU A 772 24.31 -32.14 -31.56
C LEU A 772 22.81 -32.13 -31.87
N LYS A 773 22.06 -31.11 -31.44
CA LYS A 773 20.63 -30.98 -31.76
C LYS A 773 20.34 -30.83 -33.26
N VAL A 774 21.29 -30.28 -34.02
CA VAL A 774 21.16 -30.07 -35.47
C VAL A 774 21.55 -31.33 -36.24
N SER A 775 22.38 -32.20 -35.66
CA SER A 775 22.79 -33.46 -36.28
C SER A 775 21.60 -34.41 -36.46
N THR A 776 21.39 -34.86 -37.70
CA THR A 776 20.30 -35.78 -38.07
C THR A 776 20.36 -37.10 -37.31
N ALA A 777 21.57 -37.60 -37.04
CA ALA A 777 21.80 -38.82 -36.29
C ALA A 777 21.46 -38.66 -34.79
N MET A 778 21.80 -37.51 -34.20
CA MET A 778 21.64 -37.26 -32.77
C MET A 778 20.25 -36.74 -32.38
N LYS A 779 19.54 -36.06 -33.30
CA LYS A 779 18.23 -35.46 -33.03
C LYS A 779 17.23 -36.47 -32.44
N LYS A 780 17.18 -37.69 -32.98
CA LYS A 780 16.28 -38.75 -32.47
C LYS A 780 16.69 -39.24 -31.09
N ALA A 781 17.98 -39.45 -30.86
CA ALA A 781 18.51 -39.88 -29.57
C ALA A 781 18.30 -38.84 -28.46
N ILE A 782 18.29 -37.55 -28.79
CA ILE A 782 18.06 -36.46 -27.82
C ILE A 782 16.57 -36.29 -27.49
N ILE A 783 15.68 -36.41 -28.47
CA ILE A 783 14.24 -36.10 -28.28
C ILE A 783 13.44 -37.33 -27.82
N ALA A 784 13.83 -38.53 -28.25
CA ALA A 784 13.13 -39.77 -27.93
C ALA A 784 14.13 -40.88 -27.57
N PRO A 785 14.90 -40.73 -26.47
CA PRO A 785 16.00 -41.64 -26.13
C PRO A 785 15.55 -43.08 -25.92
N LEU A 786 14.36 -43.30 -25.37
CA LEU A 786 13.82 -44.64 -25.11
C LEU A 786 13.31 -45.36 -26.36
N ALA A 787 13.13 -44.63 -27.47
CA ALA A 787 12.72 -45.19 -28.75
C ALA A 787 13.91 -45.75 -29.57
N ILE A 788 15.15 -45.52 -29.12
CA ILE A 788 16.34 -46.02 -29.80
C ILE A 788 16.62 -47.44 -29.33
N GLY A 789 16.30 -48.43 -30.17
CA GLY A 789 16.73 -49.82 -29.97
C GLY A 789 18.15 -50.06 -30.49
N SER A 790 18.77 -51.18 -30.10
CA SER A 790 20.14 -51.53 -30.49
C SER A 790 20.37 -51.58 -32.01
N GLY A 791 19.37 -52.01 -32.79
CA GLY A 791 19.45 -52.03 -34.26
C GLY A 791 19.54 -50.61 -34.85
N LEU A 792 18.66 -49.71 -34.41
CA LEU A 792 18.70 -48.31 -34.85
C LEU A 792 19.98 -47.60 -34.36
N ALA A 793 20.48 -47.94 -33.17
CA ALA A 793 21.75 -47.42 -32.69
C ALA A 793 22.94 -47.86 -33.57
N ALA A 794 22.99 -49.13 -33.97
CA ALA A 794 24.01 -49.63 -34.89
C ALA A 794 24.00 -48.89 -36.23
N ASP A 795 22.80 -48.70 -36.81
CA ASP A 795 22.63 -47.95 -38.06
C ASP A 795 23.12 -46.50 -37.92
N LEU A 796 22.74 -45.81 -36.85
CA LEU A 796 23.14 -44.42 -36.60
C LEU A 796 24.64 -44.29 -36.33
N ILE A 797 25.25 -45.24 -35.61
CA ILE A 797 26.69 -45.27 -35.36
C ILE A 797 27.46 -45.50 -36.67
N SER A 798 26.97 -46.38 -37.55
CA SER A 798 27.63 -46.65 -38.85
C SER A 798 27.66 -45.45 -39.81
N GLN A 799 26.78 -44.47 -39.59
CA GLN A 799 26.70 -43.23 -40.38
C GLN A 799 27.67 -42.14 -39.90
N LEU A 800 28.33 -42.35 -38.75
CA LEU A 800 29.38 -41.47 -38.21
C LEU A 800 30.71 -41.86 -38.84
#